data_AF-A0A9D8TTX8-F1
#
_entry.id   AF-A0A9D8TTX8-F1
#
_cell.length_a   1.000
_cell.length_b   1.000
_cell.length_c   1.000
_cell.angle_alpha   90.00
_cell.angle_beta   90.00
_cell.angle_gamma   90.00
#
_symmetry.space_group_name_H-M   'P 1'
#
loop_
_entity.id
_entity.type
_entity.pdbx_description
1 polymer ?
#
loop_
_entity_poly.entity_id
_entity_poly.type
_entity_poly.pdbx_seq_one_letter_code
_entity_poly.pdbx_strand_id
1 'polypeptide(L)'
;RYTEARMSKLADQMMSDIEKNVVNFLPNFDNSRKEPEVLPSRFPNLLVNGSVGIAVGMATNIPPHNLREVVDGIVFRMDNPECTVPELMEYIKGPDFPTAGIVYGSRGMLDAYSTGRGKVIVRARAKIEDENKRIIVTEIPYAVNKSMLVEAIANLVKDKKIEGITDLRDESGRDGMRIVIEYRRDANGEVILNQLYKYSQLQDTFAVNMLMLVNGEPKILSLPEILDQYILYQEGIIVRRTQFDLDRALKEMHIYEGYKIAIDHIDEIIKIIKASSSIPDAKANLMQTYGLTDPQAQAIVEMTLGKLSGLERQKVEDRLLKLEETVADLQAILADDGRVREIVKGELISMKEKFGDDRRTELVEATDDIDIEDLIPRHTCVLTVTTGGYIKRQPADTYSAQHRGGKGIIGMGHKEEDDVVDVIVANSHALLMFFTNKGRVYTKKTYRIPEAGRTAKGTNMVNILDLTEGENVTAIISIDAFTEGEYLTMVTKKGVIKKTPTKDFEYQRRSGKIAISLDDGDDLLFVRKTKGDDDLILATRGGAATRFSETTVRPMGRGARGVRGIRLSGEDYVIGVTLVEEGKQLLTITDRGFGKRTEFDDFRVLKNRGGQGVTAHNLNDKTGNLAAIAAVSESDDIMMITNDGTIIRIPVAGIPIYSRGAGGVIVMRLSEGASIVNLSRIEPQEELDEAITADETAEHPDLSDGEEPAETAEKAEAAPAEDEAEETADADENEEI
;
A
#
# COMPACT_ATOMS: atom_id res chain seq x y z
N ARG A 1 -45.03 -1.42 22.43
CA ARG A 1 -45.48 -0.79 23.70
C ARG A 1 -44.45 0.15 24.33
N TYR A 2 -43.14 0.01 24.05
CA TYR A 2 -42.10 0.89 24.61
C TYR A 2 -41.38 1.76 23.56
N THR A 3 -41.24 1.26 22.32
CA THR A 3 -40.59 2.00 21.24
C THR A 3 -41.61 2.81 20.43
N GLU A 4 -41.34 4.09 20.23
CA GLU A 4 -42.06 4.97 19.31
C GLU A 4 -41.24 5.17 18.03
N ALA A 5 -41.91 5.35 16.89
CA ALA A 5 -41.25 5.56 15.59
C ALA A 5 -41.98 6.63 14.78
N ARG A 6 -41.21 7.38 13.98
CA ARG A 6 -41.71 8.36 13.01
C ARG A 6 -40.82 8.40 11.77
N MET A 7 -41.33 8.91 10.66
CA MET A 7 -40.52 9.14 9.46
C MET A 7 -39.42 10.16 9.73
N SER A 8 -38.23 9.92 9.15
CA SER A 8 -37.15 10.91 9.15
C SER A 8 -37.46 11.99 8.11
N LYS A 9 -36.88 13.18 8.28
CA LYS A 9 -37.04 14.28 7.31
C LYS A 9 -36.60 13.90 5.89
N LEU A 10 -35.63 12.98 5.77
CA LEU A 10 -35.15 12.48 4.48
C LEU A 10 -36.13 11.46 3.87
N ALA A 11 -36.81 10.66 4.69
CA ALA A 11 -37.82 9.71 4.22
C ALA A 11 -39.00 10.40 3.52
N ASP A 12 -39.38 11.62 3.96
CA ASP A 12 -40.42 12.42 3.29
C ASP A 12 -40.08 12.71 1.81
N GLN A 13 -38.78 12.84 1.50
CA GLN A 13 -38.31 13.08 0.12
C GLN A 13 -38.43 11.83 -0.76
N MET A 14 -38.55 10.63 -0.17
CA MET A 14 -38.85 9.42 -0.93
C MET A 14 -40.30 9.35 -1.41
N MET A 15 -41.21 10.02 -0.69
CA MET A 15 -42.66 10.00 -0.91
C MET A 15 -43.18 11.27 -1.59
N SER A 16 -42.30 12.21 -1.92
CA SER A 16 -42.69 13.51 -2.50
C SER A 16 -43.35 13.34 -3.87
N ASP A 17 -44.42 14.11 -4.12
CA ASP A 17 -45.25 14.08 -5.33
C ASP A 17 -45.98 12.76 -5.63
N ILE A 18 -46.05 11.83 -4.67
CA ILE A 18 -46.68 10.52 -4.89
C ILE A 18 -48.17 10.64 -5.26
N GLU A 19 -48.84 11.70 -4.82
CA GLU A 19 -50.22 12.05 -5.15
C GLU A 19 -50.43 12.54 -6.59
N LYS A 20 -49.35 12.92 -7.29
CA LYS A 20 -49.39 13.47 -8.66
C LYS A 20 -49.30 12.40 -9.76
N ASN A 21 -49.70 11.17 -9.46
CA ASN A 21 -49.71 10.05 -10.42
C ASN A 21 -48.34 9.80 -11.08
N VAL A 22 -47.25 10.02 -10.35
CA VAL A 22 -45.88 9.86 -10.89
C VAL A 22 -45.44 8.39 -10.92
N VAL A 23 -46.01 7.54 -10.06
CA VAL A 23 -45.74 6.10 -10.00
C VAL A 23 -47.01 5.28 -10.20
N ASN A 24 -46.83 4.04 -10.65
CA ASN A 24 -47.93 3.08 -10.77
C ASN A 24 -48.35 2.55 -9.40
N PHE A 25 -49.65 2.30 -9.25
CA PHE A 25 -50.22 1.74 -8.03
C PHE A 25 -50.84 0.37 -8.31
N LEU A 26 -50.52 -0.60 -7.47
CA LEU A 26 -51.03 -1.96 -7.51
C LEU A 26 -52.00 -2.19 -6.34
N PRO A 27 -52.99 -3.09 -6.48
CA PRO A 27 -53.77 -3.54 -5.33
C PRO A 27 -52.88 -4.21 -4.30
N ASN A 28 -53.17 -3.98 -3.01
CA ASN A 28 -52.51 -4.70 -1.93
C ASN A 28 -52.98 -6.16 -1.86
N PHE A 29 -52.42 -6.94 -0.93
CA PHE A 29 -52.67 -8.39 -0.80
C PHE A 29 -54.15 -8.82 -0.71
N ASP A 30 -55.06 -7.98 -0.22
CA ASP A 30 -56.50 -8.25 -0.10
C ASP A 30 -57.38 -7.41 -1.06
N ASN A 31 -56.76 -6.67 -1.98
CA ASN A 31 -57.41 -5.75 -2.91
C ASN A 31 -58.27 -4.63 -2.27
N SER A 32 -58.10 -4.36 -0.97
CA SER A 32 -58.86 -3.29 -0.28
C SER A 32 -58.22 -1.91 -0.44
N ARG A 33 -56.92 -1.86 -0.70
CA ARG A 33 -56.13 -0.62 -0.85
C ARG A 33 -55.20 -0.74 -2.05
N LYS A 34 -54.62 0.40 -2.42
CA LYS A 34 -53.56 0.46 -3.42
C LYS A 34 -52.24 0.80 -2.75
N GLU A 35 -51.16 0.21 -3.23
CA GLU A 35 -49.79 0.47 -2.83
C GLU A 35 -48.93 0.82 -4.06
N PRO A 36 -47.94 1.71 -3.92
CA PRO A 36 -47.07 2.06 -5.03
C PRO A 36 -46.12 0.89 -5.37
N GLU A 37 -45.93 0.62 -6.65
CA GLU A 37 -44.98 -0.40 -7.11
C GLU A 37 -43.52 0.00 -6.82
N VAL A 38 -43.23 1.29 -6.95
CA VAL A 38 -41.94 1.93 -6.67
C VAL A 38 -42.17 3.31 -6.05
N LEU A 39 -41.19 3.83 -5.31
CA LEU A 39 -41.26 5.17 -4.72
C LEU A 39 -40.59 6.22 -5.62
N PRO A 40 -41.16 7.44 -5.74
CA PRO A 40 -40.59 8.51 -6.56
C PRO A 40 -39.11 8.82 -6.25
N SER A 41 -38.71 8.72 -4.97
CA SER A 41 -37.31 8.79 -4.51
C SER A 41 -36.44 9.89 -5.12
N ARG A 42 -36.61 11.14 -4.65
CA ARG A 42 -35.83 12.30 -5.10
C ARG A 42 -34.34 12.28 -4.79
N PHE A 43 -33.84 11.24 -4.11
CA PHE A 43 -32.42 11.01 -3.94
C PHE A 43 -32.07 9.54 -4.26
N PRO A 44 -30.82 9.25 -4.65
CA PRO A 44 -30.37 7.92 -5.07
C PRO A 44 -30.15 6.97 -3.87
N ASN A 45 -31.26 6.60 -3.22
CA ASN A 45 -31.26 5.84 -1.96
C ASN A 45 -30.47 4.52 -2.02
N LEU A 46 -30.47 3.84 -3.18
CA LEU A 46 -29.76 2.57 -3.37
C LEU A 46 -28.25 2.69 -3.10
N LEU A 47 -27.61 3.74 -3.59
CA LEU A 47 -26.18 3.97 -3.37
C LEU A 47 -25.92 4.62 -2.01
N VAL A 48 -26.76 5.57 -1.60
CA VAL A 48 -26.59 6.33 -0.36
C VAL A 48 -26.67 5.42 0.86
N ASN A 49 -27.70 4.58 0.97
CA ASN A 49 -27.86 3.66 2.11
C ASN A 49 -27.26 2.27 1.85
N GLY A 50 -26.99 1.91 0.60
CA GLY A 50 -26.60 0.55 0.24
C GLY A 50 -27.74 -0.45 0.36
N SER A 51 -27.43 -1.73 0.19
CA SER A 51 -28.38 -2.83 0.32
C SER A 51 -27.66 -4.14 0.59
N VAL A 52 -28.21 -4.97 1.45
CA VAL A 52 -27.71 -6.32 1.72
C VAL A 52 -28.89 -7.28 1.63
N GLY A 53 -28.75 -8.34 0.83
CA GLY A 53 -29.82 -9.30 0.65
C GLY A 53 -29.34 -10.64 0.11
N ILE A 54 -29.96 -11.72 0.56
CA ILE A 54 -29.71 -13.08 0.08
C ILE A 54 -31.03 -13.60 -0.48
N ALA A 55 -31.02 -13.95 -1.76
CA ALA A 55 -32.13 -14.55 -2.48
C ALA A 55 -31.80 -16.01 -2.85
N VAL A 56 -32.72 -16.70 -3.54
CA VAL A 56 -32.50 -18.09 -3.97
C VAL A 56 -31.41 -18.11 -5.07
N GLY A 57 -30.21 -18.58 -4.72
CA GLY A 57 -29.07 -18.70 -5.65
C GLY A 57 -28.37 -17.38 -5.97
N MET A 58 -28.72 -16.28 -5.30
CA MET A 58 -28.21 -14.93 -5.57
C MET A 58 -27.99 -14.17 -4.27
N ALA A 59 -27.06 -13.22 -4.26
CA ALA A 59 -26.84 -12.31 -3.15
C ALA A 59 -26.55 -10.90 -3.68
N THR A 60 -26.90 -9.88 -2.93
CA THR A 60 -26.55 -8.48 -3.19
C THR A 60 -25.88 -7.89 -1.95
N ASN A 61 -24.85 -7.09 -2.16
CA ASN A 61 -24.11 -6.41 -1.10
C ASN A 61 -23.54 -5.10 -1.65
N ILE A 62 -24.31 -4.03 -1.52
CA ILE A 62 -24.00 -2.69 -2.01
C ILE A 62 -23.62 -1.85 -0.79
N PRO A 63 -22.41 -1.26 -0.75
CA PRO A 63 -22.02 -0.43 0.37
C PRO A 63 -22.73 0.94 0.34
N PRO A 64 -22.90 1.60 1.50
CA PRO A 64 -23.37 2.99 1.57
C PRO A 64 -22.35 3.97 0.99
N HIS A 65 -22.82 5.12 0.53
CA HIS A 65 -22.03 6.19 -0.08
C HIS A 65 -22.48 7.56 0.43
N ASN A 66 -21.59 8.54 0.35
CA ASN A 66 -21.90 9.89 0.77
C ASN A 66 -22.92 10.55 -0.19
N LEU A 67 -23.96 11.18 0.36
CA LEU A 67 -25.02 11.80 -0.44
C LEU A 67 -24.49 12.92 -1.36
N ARG A 68 -23.55 13.74 -0.88
CA ARG A 68 -23.00 14.86 -1.67
C ARG A 68 -22.23 14.33 -2.86
N GLU A 69 -21.38 13.33 -2.63
CA GLU A 69 -20.56 12.69 -3.66
C GLU A 69 -21.42 12.01 -4.74
N VAL A 70 -22.45 11.25 -4.34
CA VAL A 70 -23.35 10.59 -5.31
C VAL A 70 -24.10 11.63 -6.14
N VAL A 71 -24.59 12.70 -5.53
CA VAL A 71 -25.26 13.79 -6.29
C VAL A 71 -24.30 14.43 -7.29
N ASP A 72 -23.06 14.73 -6.88
CA ASP A 72 -22.05 15.30 -7.78
C ASP A 72 -21.71 14.35 -8.93
N GLY A 73 -21.59 13.06 -8.65
CA GLY A 73 -21.40 12.03 -9.67
C GLY A 73 -22.58 11.91 -10.65
N ILE A 74 -23.83 12.03 -10.17
CA ILE A 74 -25.01 12.06 -11.04
C ILE A 74 -24.98 13.30 -11.94
N VAL A 75 -24.74 14.48 -11.39
CA VAL A 75 -24.69 15.73 -12.16
C VAL A 75 -23.60 15.64 -13.23
N PHE A 76 -22.41 15.15 -12.87
CA PHE A 76 -21.31 14.94 -13.81
C PHE A 76 -21.67 13.94 -14.91
N ARG A 77 -22.30 12.81 -14.56
CA ARG A 77 -22.77 11.79 -15.52
C ARG A 77 -23.81 12.33 -16.49
N MET A 78 -24.73 13.19 -16.02
CA MET A 78 -25.73 13.84 -16.86
C MET A 78 -25.10 14.79 -17.89
N ASP A 79 -23.99 15.45 -17.55
CA ASP A 79 -23.24 16.31 -18.47
C ASP A 79 -22.30 15.53 -19.39
N ASN A 80 -21.82 14.35 -18.94
CA ASN A 80 -20.85 13.52 -19.65
C ASN A 80 -21.32 12.06 -19.71
N PRO A 81 -22.25 11.69 -20.61
CA PRO A 81 -22.82 10.33 -20.69
C PRO A 81 -21.81 9.22 -21.06
N GLU A 82 -20.65 9.59 -21.59
CA GLU A 82 -19.58 8.64 -21.98
C GLU A 82 -18.40 8.66 -20.98
N CYS A 83 -18.58 9.26 -19.80
CA CYS A 83 -17.51 9.33 -18.80
C CYS A 83 -17.06 7.93 -18.34
N THR A 84 -15.77 7.82 -18.07
CA THR A 84 -15.15 6.60 -17.57
C THR A 84 -15.32 6.45 -16.05
N VAL A 85 -15.16 5.23 -15.53
CA VAL A 85 -15.24 4.98 -14.08
C VAL A 85 -14.19 5.78 -13.29
N PRO A 86 -12.92 5.90 -13.72
CA PRO A 86 -11.94 6.75 -13.03
C PRO A 86 -12.38 8.22 -12.93
N GLU A 87 -12.96 8.80 -13.98
CA GLU A 87 -13.47 10.18 -13.96
C GLU A 87 -14.65 10.32 -12.98
N LEU A 88 -15.55 9.33 -12.92
CA LEU A 88 -16.62 9.31 -11.93
C LEU A 88 -16.09 9.19 -10.49
N MET A 89 -14.98 8.48 -10.29
CA MET A 89 -14.36 8.32 -8.98
C MET A 89 -13.73 9.60 -8.43
N GLU A 90 -13.49 10.62 -9.26
CA GLU A 90 -13.10 11.96 -8.78
C GLU A 90 -14.22 12.62 -7.96
N TYR A 91 -15.49 12.30 -8.29
CA TYR A 91 -16.67 12.80 -7.59
C TYR A 91 -17.18 11.80 -6.54
N ILE A 92 -17.32 10.52 -6.90
CA ILE A 92 -17.70 9.42 -6.01
C ILE A 92 -16.44 8.69 -5.58
N LYS A 93 -15.81 9.19 -4.50
CA LYS A 93 -14.47 8.75 -4.10
C LYS A 93 -14.42 7.28 -3.68
N GLY A 94 -15.53 6.78 -3.14
CA GLY A 94 -15.65 5.42 -2.64
C GLY A 94 -16.78 5.27 -1.63
N PRO A 95 -16.98 4.05 -1.07
CA PRO A 95 -17.92 3.79 0.01
C PRO A 95 -17.72 4.71 1.22
N ASP A 96 -18.81 5.22 1.79
CA ASP A 96 -18.81 6.01 3.03
C ASP A 96 -19.65 5.29 4.08
N PHE A 97 -18.97 4.64 5.01
CA PHE A 97 -19.62 3.79 6.01
C PHE A 97 -20.08 4.62 7.21
N PRO A 98 -21.25 4.29 7.80
CA PRO A 98 -21.74 4.99 8.97
C PRO A 98 -20.86 4.78 10.21
N THR A 99 -20.04 3.73 10.22
CA THR A 99 -19.06 3.41 11.27
C THR A 99 -17.68 4.08 11.04
N ALA A 100 -17.57 4.96 10.04
CA ALA A 100 -16.32 5.56 9.59
C ALA A 100 -15.29 4.50 9.17
N GLY A 101 -14.19 4.37 9.89
CA GLY A 101 -13.09 3.46 9.56
C GLY A 101 -12.24 3.96 8.40
N ILE A 102 -11.29 3.13 8.00
CA ILE A 102 -10.32 3.43 6.96
C ILE A 102 -10.46 2.39 5.85
N VAL A 103 -10.77 2.84 4.63
CA VAL A 103 -10.74 1.98 3.45
C VAL A 103 -9.33 2.00 2.88
N TYR A 104 -8.77 0.79 2.71
CA TYR A 104 -7.43 0.60 2.16
C TYR A 104 -7.50 0.09 0.73
N GLY A 105 -6.84 0.82 -0.18
CA GLY A 105 -6.65 0.42 -1.57
C GLY A 105 -7.78 0.84 -2.50
N SER A 106 -7.39 1.44 -3.63
CA SER A 106 -8.31 1.94 -4.67
C SER A 106 -8.74 0.86 -5.66
N ARG A 107 -7.90 -0.16 -5.88
CA ARG A 107 -8.14 -1.20 -6.90
C ARG A 107 -9.44 -1.98 -6.68
N GLY A 108 -9.73 -2.35 -5.44
CA GLY A 108 -10.94 -3.08 -5.09
C GLY A 108 -12.23 -2.30 -5.34
N MET A 109 -12.17 -0.97 -5.19
CA MET A 109 -13.26 -0.05 -5.50
C MET A 109 -13.40 0.13 -7.02
N LEU A 110 -12.29 0.28 -7.74
CA LEU A 110 -12.29 0.38 -9.20
C LEU A 110 -12.92 -0.87 -9.85
N ASP A 111 -12.52 -2.06 -9.40
CA ASP A 111 -13.09 -3.33 -9.89
C ASP A 111 -14.59 -3.40 -9.59
N ALA A 112 -15.00 -3.00 -8.38
CA ALA A 112 -16.41 -2.95 -7.99
C ALA A 112 -17.21 -2.02 -8.89
N TYR A 113 -16.78 -0.79 -9.08
CA TYR A 113 -17.50 0.19 -9.89
C TYR A 113 -17.47 -0.10 -11.38
N SER A 114 -16.44 -0.79 -11.88
CA SER A 114 -16.34 -1.15 -13.29
C SER A 114 -17.14 -2.40 -13.65
N THR A 115 -17.21 -3.39 -12.76
CA THR A 115 -17.79 -4.72 -13.06
C THR A 115 -19.04 -5.05 -12.25
N GLY A 116 -19.37 -4.25 -11.25
CA GLY A 116 -20.39 -4.55 -10.24
C GLY A 116 -19.92 -5.49 -9.13
N ARG A 117 -18.67 -5.97 -9.16
CA ARG A 117 -18.11 -6.87 -8.15
C ARG A 117 -16.70 -6.46 -7.75
N GLY A 118 -16.43 -6.46 -6.45
CA GLY A 118 -15.10 -6.12 -5.95
C GLY A 118 -14.95 -6.44 -4.47
N LYS A 119 -13.74 -6.23 -3.96
CA LYS A 119 -13.41 -6.46 -2.55
C LYS A 119 -12.80 -5.19 -2.00
N VAL A 120 -13.47 -4.57 -1.04
CA VAL A 120 -13.00 -3.35 -0.39
C VAL A 120 -12.51 -3.73 1.00
N ILE A 121 -11.25 -3.43 1.31
CA ILE A 121 -10.67 -3.70 2.62
C ILE A 121 -11.02 -2.53 3.54
N VAL A 122 -11.63 -2.83 4.68
CA VAL A 122 -12.03 -1.84 5.68
C VAL A 122 -11.28 -2.15 6.98
N ARG A 123 -10.55 -1.17 7.48
CA ARG A 123 -9.74 -1.26 8.70
C ARG A 123 -10.29 -0.36 9.80
N ALA A 124 -10.22 -0.84 11.03
CA ALA A 124 -10.51 -0.11 12.25
C ALA A 124 -9.52 1.04 12.47
N ARG A 125 -10.01 2.19 12.94
CA ARG A 125 -9.15 3.29 13.39
C ARG A 125 -8.61 2.96 14.77
N ALA A 126 -7.29 2.88 14.86
CA ALA A 126 -6.58 2.62 16.11
C ALA A 126 -5.44 3.63 16.30
N LYS A 127 -5.21 4.03 17.55
CA LYS A 127 -4.10 4.88 17.98
C LYS A 127 -3.25 4.11 18.99
N ILE A 128 -1.93 4.15 18.81
CA ILE A 128 -0.98 3.58 19.76
C ILE A 128 -0.57 4.67 20.75
N GLU A 129 -0.61 4.36 22.04
CA GLU A 129 -0.07 5.18 23.13
C GLU A 129 1.12 4.45 23.74
N ASP A 130 2.33 4.75 23.27
CA ASP A 130 3.55 4.05 23.67
C ASP A 130 3.96 4.30 25.12
N GLU A 131 3.65 5.48 25.67
CA GLU A 131 3.95 5.84 27.07
C GLU A 131 3.16 4.94 28.03
N ASN A 132 1.88 4.72 27.74
CA ASN A 132 0.97 3.91 28.55
C ASN A 132 0.95 2.44 28.13
N LYS A 133 1.62 2.07 27.02
CA LYS A 133 1.62 0.75 26.40
C LYS A 133 0.21 0.24 26.10
N ARG A 134 -0.57 1.06 25.38
CA ARG A 134 -1.96 0.78 25.01
C ARG A 134 -2.21 0.98 23.53
N ILE A 135 -3.13 0.20 22.98
CA ILE A 135 -3.73 0.42 21.67
C ILE A 135 -5.19 0.80 21.92
N ILE A 136 -5.62 1.93 21.38
CA ILE A 136 -6.97 2.46 21.52
C ILE A 136 -7.66 2.37 20.17
N VAL A 137 -8.73 1.57 20.08
CA VAL A 137 -9.57 1.46 18.88
C VAL A 137 -10.80 2.34 19.06
N THR A 138 -11.02 3.28 18.14
CA THR A 138 -12.12 4.26 18.18
C THR A 138 -13.22 3.97 17.16
N GLU A 139 -12.90 3.26 16.08
CA GLU A 139 -13.82 2.93 14.98
C GLU A 139 -13.59 1.49 14.54
N ILE A 140 -14.64 0.77 14.14
CA ILE A 140 -14.57 -0.63 13.68
C ILE A 140 -15.15 -0.76 12.27
N PRO A 141 -14.78 -1.80 11.50
CA PRO A 141 -15.32 -2.01 10.18
C PRO A 141 -16.85 -2.17 10.17
N TYR A 142 -17.45 -1.84 9.03
CA TYR A 142 -18.90 -1.88 8.86
C TYR A 142 -19.45 -3.30 9.05
N ALA A 143 -20.63 -3.40 9.69
CA ALA A 143 -21.31 -4.65 10.05
C ALA A 143 -20.55 -5.59 11.01
N VAL A 144 -19.46 -5.13 11.66
CA VAL A 144 -18.77 -5.89 12.71
C VAL A 144 -19.45 -5.66 14.07
N ASN A 145 -19.72 -6.75 14.79
CA ASN A 145 -20.25 -6.68 16.15
C ASN A 145 -19.12 -6.47 17.15
N LYS A 146 -19.18 -5.37 17.91
CA LYS A 146 -18.15 -5.01 18.91
C LYS A 146 -17.93 -6.09 19.97
N SER A 147 -18.99 -6.63 20.57
CA SER A 147 -18.86 -7.62 21.65
C SER A 147 -18.20 -8.91 21.15
N MET A 148 -18.59 -9.36 19.93
CA MET A 148 -17.96 -10.52 19.30
C MET A 148 -16.50 -10.26 18.91
N LEU A 149 -16.16 -9.05 18.47
CA LEU A 149 -14.78 -8.67 18.16
C LEU A 149 -13.90 -8.76 19.41
N VAL A 150 -14.35 -8.22 20.53
CA VAL A 150 -13.63 -8.27 21.82
C VAL A 150 -13.45 -9.72 22.27
N GLU A 151 -14.51 -10.54 22.18
CA GLU A 151 -14.44 -11.98 22.49
C GLU A 151 -13.45 -12.73 21.57
N ALA A 152 -13.46 -12.43 20.26
CA ALA A 152 -12.54 -13.02 19.30
C ALA A 152 -11.08 -12.67 19.61
N ILE A 153 -10.79 -11.42 19.95
CA ILE A 153 -9.44 -10.99 20.35
C ILE A 153 -9.00 -11.71 21.64
N ALA A 154 -9.88 -11.83 22.64
CA ALA A 154 -9.59 -12.56 23.87
C ALA A 154 -9.25 -14.04 23.59
N ASN A 155 -9.97 -14.68 22.66
CA ASN A 155 -9.65 -16.05 22.24
C ASN A 155 -8.30 -16.15 21.51
N LEU A 156 -7.94 -15.18 20.65
CA LEU A 156 -6.63 -15.15 19.98
C LEU A 156 -5.46 -15.05 20.96
N VAL A 157 -5.63 -14.31 22.06
CA VAL A 157 -4.64 -14.22 23.15
C VAL A 157 -4.57 -15.53 23.93
N LYS A 158 -5.72 -16.12 24.28
CA LYS A 158 -5.79 -17.40 25.00
C LYS A 158 -5.16 -18.55 24.21
N ASP A 159 -5.36 -18.57 22.90
CA ASP A 159 -4.78 -19.57 21.99
C ASP A 159 -3.30 -19.33 21.66
N LYS A 160 -2.68 -18.29 22.24
CA LYS A 160 -1.30 -17.85 21.98
C LYS A 160 -1.00 -17.58 20.50
N LYS A 161 -2.02 -17.17 19.73
CA LYS A 161 -1.81 -16.71 18.34
C LYS A 161 -1.24 -15.30 18.29
N ILE A 162 -1.63 -14.47 19.26
CA ILE A 162 -1.10 -13.13 19.47
C ILE A 162 -0.51 -13.12 20.88
N GLU A 163 0.80 -12.90 20.99
CA GLU A 163 1.49 -12.80 22.27
C GLU A 163 1.78 -11.33 22.61
N GLY A 164 1.90 -11.03 23.90
CA GLY A 164 2.25 -9.68 24.37
C GLY A 164 1.07 -8.81 24.81
N ILE A 165 -0.18 -9.22 24.59
CA ILE A 165 -1.36 -8.55 25.17
C ILE A 165 -1.51 -8.94 26.65
N THR A 166 -1.67 -7.94 27.52
CA THR A 166 -1.81 -8.10 28.98
C THR A 166 -3.26 -7.99 29.41
N ASP A 167 -3.99 -7.02 28.87
CA ASP A 167 -5.40 -6.79 29.22
C ASP A 167 -6.20 -6.27 28.02
N LEU A 168 -7.52 -6.46 28.06
CA LEU A 168 -8.47 -6.05 27.02
C LEU A 168 -9.75 -5.53 27.69
N ARG A 169 -10.05 -4.24 27.49
CA ARG A 169 -11.19 -3.56 28.11
C ARG A 169 -12.04 -2.81 27.08
N ASP A 170 -13.36 -2.87 27.23
CA ASP A 170 -14.30 -2.04 26.48
C ASP A 170 -14.75 -0.86 27.36
N GLU A 171 -14.24 0.32 27.05
CA GLU A 171 -14.54 1.59 27.74
C GLU A 171 -15.55 2.42 26.95
N SER A 172 -16.33 1.80 26.05
CA SER A 172 -17.32 2.52 25.26
C SER A 172 -18.45 3.08 26.13
N GLY A 173 -18.78 4.35 25.92
CA GLY A 173 -19.81 5.07 26.67
C GLY A 173 -20.78 5.84 25.77
N ARG A 174 -21.46 6.85 26.34
CA ARG A 174 -22.30 7.77 25.57
C ARG A 174 -21.48 8.70 24.66
N ASP A 175 -20.23 8.97 25.03
CA ASP A 175 -19.35 9.90 24.32
C ASP A 175 -18.64 9.26 23.11
N GLY A 176 -18.75 7.94 22.94
CA GLY A 176 -18.18 7.23 21.80
C GLY A 176 -17.73 5.81 22.12
N MET A 177 -17.29 5.11 21.09
CA MET A 177 -16.70 3.77 21.21
C MET A 177 -15.21 3.90 21.57
N ARG A 178 -14.76 3.09 22.52
CA ARG A 178 -13.36 3.03 22.95
C ARG A 178 -13.01 1.63 23.41
N ILE A 179 -12.21 0.90 22.65
CA ILE A 179 -11.67 -0.39 23.06
C ILE A 179 -10.19 -0.19 23.39
N VAL A 180 -9.79 -0.61 24.59
CA VAL A 180 -8.42 -0.45 25.10
C VAL A 180 -7.76 -1.82 25.17
N ILE A 181 -6.62 -1.96 24.51
CA ILE A 181 -5.81 -3.18 24.50
C ILE A 181 -4.46 -2.83 25.13
N GLU A 182 -4.17 -3.37 26.31
CA GLU A 182 -2.88 -3.14 27.00
C GLU A 182 -1.90 -4.23 26.62
N TYR A 183 -0.64 -3.86 26.40
CA TYR A 183 0.41 -4.80 26.03
C TYR A 183 1.64 -4.68 26.94
N ARG A 184 2.45 -5.75 27.00
CA ARG A 184 3.61 -5.82 27.90
C ARG A 184 4.69 -4.82 27.48
N ARG A 185 5.53 -4.41 28.44
CA ARG A 185 6.61 -3.43 28.22
C ARG A 185 7.67 -3.87 27.21
N ASP A 186 7.89 -5.17 27.06
CA ASP A 186 8.84 -5.78 26.13
C ASP A 186 8.29 -5.95 24.70
N ALA A 187 6.98 -5.73 24.51
CA ALA A 187 6.32 -5.93 23.23
C ALA A 187 6.16 -4.62 22.44
N ASN A 188 6.25 -4.71 21.11
CA ASN A 188 6.03 -3.59 20.22
C ASN A 188 4.53 -3.47 19.86
N GLY A 189 3.94 -2.31 20.15
CA GLY A 189 2.52 -2.03 19.92
C GLY A 189 2.11 -2.08 18.44
N GLU A 190 2.99 -1.69 17.53
CA GLU A 190 2.73 -1.74 16.08
C GLU A 190 2.65 -3.18 15.57
N VAL A 191 3.55 -4.05 16.06
CA VAL A 191 3.55 -5.48 15.71
C VAL A 191 2.26 -6.14 16.19
N ILE A 192 1.83 -5.84 17.41
CA ILE A 192 0.57 -6.35 17.97
C ILE A 192 -0.62 -5.82 17.16
N LEU A 193 -0.66 -4.52 16.87
CA LEU A 193 -1.74 -3.93 16.07
C LEU A 193 -1.86 -4.58 14.69
N ASN A 194 -0.74 -4.82 14.01
CA ASN A 194 -0.71 -5.50 12.73
C ASN A 194 -1.14 -6.97 12.81
N GLN A 195 -0.75 -7.69 13.88
CA GLN A 195 -1.26 -9.03 14.14
C GLN A 195 -2.77 -9.01 14.38
N LEU A 196 -3.29 -8.02 15.12
CA LEU A 196 -4.72 -7.85 15.34
C LEU A 196 -5.45 -7.57 14.02
N TYR A 197 -4.93 -6.71 13.13
CA TYR A 197 -5.50 -6.51 11.80
C TYR A 197 -5.51 -7.80 10.97
N LYS A 198 -4.47 -8.64 11.08
CA LYS A 198 -4.37 -9.87 10.29
C LYS A 198 -5.29 -11.00 10.79
N TYR A 199 -5.45 -11.12 12.10
CA TYR A 199 -6.09 -12.28 12.72
C TYR A 199 -7.48 -11.99 13.31
N SER A 200 -7.89 -10.73 13.44
CA SER A 200 -9.20 -10.32 13.96
C SER A 200 -9.99 -9.49 12.94
N GLN A 201 -11.28 -9.25 13.22
CA GLN A 201 -12.14 -8.39 12.40
C GLN A 201 -11.88 -6.88 12.60
N LEU A 202 -10.75 -6.49 13.20
CA LEU A 202 -10.27 -5.11 13.11
C LEU A 202 -9.89 -4.73 11.67
N GLN A 203 -9.62 -5.70 10.81
CA GLN A 203 -9.60 -5.51 9.37
C GLN A 203 -10.51 -6.56 8.74
N ASP A 204 -11.49 -6.13 7.96
CA ASP A 204 -12.41 -7.04 7.28
C ASP A 204 -12.53 -6.66 5.81
N THR A 205 -12.99 -7.61 5.00
CA THR A 205 -13.23 -7.40 3.57
C THR A 205 -14.72 -7.24 3.31
N PHE A 206 -15.12 -6.06 2.87
CA PHE A 206 -16.45 -5.84 2.35
C PHE A 206 -16.51 -6.35 0.89
N ALA A 207 -17.16 -7.48 0.69
CA ALA A 207 -17.36 -8.07 -0.63
C ALA A 207 -18.51 -7.38 -1.38
N VAL A 208 -18.18 -6.44 -2.26
CA VAL A 208 -19.15 -5.68 -3.05
C VAL A 208 -19.74 -6.56 -4.14
N ASN A 209 -21.07 -6.58 -4.23
CA ASN A 209 -21.81 -7.23 -5.30
C ASN A 209 -23.07 -6.41 -5.62
N MET A 210 -23.01 -5.61 -6.67
CA MET A 210 -24.05 -4.68 -7.11
C MET A 210 -25.11 -5.37 -7.98
N LEU A 211 -25.78 -6.35 -7.38
CA LEU A 211 -26.90 -7.06 -7.97
C LEU A 211 -28.22 -6.37 -7.62
N MET A 212 -29.05 -6.06 -8.61
CA MET A 212 -30.36 -5.45 -8.43
C MET A 212 -31.35 -5.88 -9.51
N LEU A 213 -32.63 -5.53 -9.34
CA LEU A 213 -33.67 -5.83 -10.32
C LEU A 213 -33.82 -4.65 -11.28
N VAL A 214 -33.67 -4.92 -12.58
CA VAL A 214 -33.98 -3.97 -13.66
C VAL A 214 -35.14 -4.55 -14.46
N ASN A 215 -36.28 -3.86 -14.44
CA ASN A 215 -37.52 -4.34 -15.08
C ASN A 215 -37.93 -5.77 -14.64
N GLY A 216 -37.72 -6.09 -13.35
CA GLY A 216 -38.04 -7.39 -12.77
C GLY A 216 -36.98 -8.49 -12.96
N GLU A 217 -35.90 -8.23 -13.71
CA GLU A 217 -34.81 -9.18 -13.93
C GLU A 217 -33.58 -8.86 -13.08
N PRO A 218 -32.94 -9.86 -12.43
CA PRO A 218 -31.72 -9.66 -11.68
C PRO A 218 -30.53 -9.40 -12.61
N LYS A 219 -29.90 -8.22 -12.46
CA LYS A 219 -28.72 -7.80 -13.23
C LYS A 219 -27.63 -7.26 -12.30
N ILE A 220 -26.39 -7.54 -12.66
CA ILE A 220 -25.22 -6.94 -12.02
C ILE A 220 -24.88 -5.71 -12.83
N LEU A 221 -24.86 -4.56 -12.17
CA LEU A 221 -24.60 -3.28 -12.82
C LEU A 221 -23.30 -2.68 -12.30
N SER A 222 -22.58 -2.01 -13.19
CA SER A 222 -21.49 -1.09 -12.89
C SER A 222 -22.03 0.23 -12.32
N LEU A 223 -21.15 1.06 -11.72
CA LEU A 223 -21.55 2.35 -11.18
C LEU A 223 -22.20 3.27 -12.22
N PRO A 224 -21.64 3.47 -13.44
CA PRO A 224 -22.28 4.30 -14.46
C PRO A 224 -23.69 3.81 -14.82
N GLU A 225 -23.87 2.50 -14.99
CA GLU A 225 -25.17 1.91 -15.31
C GLU A 225 -26.20 2.15 -14.21
N ILE A 226 -25.81 2.09 -12.93
CA ILE A 226 -26.70 2.40 -11.80
C ILE A 226 -27.15 3.88 -11.85
N LEU A 227 -26.21 4.80 -12.11
CA LEU A 227 -26.51 6.22 -12.22
C LEU A 227 -27.45 6.48 -13.41
N ASP A 228 -27.22 5.85 -14.56
CA ASP A 228 -28.06 5.99 -15.75
C ASP A 228 -29.49 5.50 -15.50
N GLN A 229 -29.66 4.36 -14.80
CA GLN A 229 -30.99 3.87 -14.42
C GLN A 229 -31.70 4.85 -13.48
N TYR A 230 -30.98 5.47 -12.54
CA TYR A 230 -31.55 6.46 -11.64
C TYR A 230 -31.95 7.76 -12.37
N ILE A 231 -31.10 8.26 -13.27
CA ILE A 231 -31.37 9.46 -14.07
C ILE A 231 -32.62 9.25 -14.93
N LEU A 232 -32.66 8.14 -15.68
CA LEU A 232 -33.81 7.80 -16.53
C LEU A 232 -35.11 7.66 -15.73
N TYR A 233 -35.02 7.09 -14.53
CA TYR A 233 -36.17 7.01 -13.63
C TYR A 233 -36.63 8.40 -13.17
N GLN A 234 -35.72 9.27 -12.76
CA GLN A 234 -36.07 10.65 -12.34
C GLN A 234 -36.64 11.49 -13.49
N GLU A 235 -36.07 11.42 -14.69
CA GLU A 235 -36.63 12.09 -15.87
C GLU A 235 -38.09 11.66 -16.11
N GLY A 236 -38.38 10.36 -16.03
CA GLY A 236 -39.73 9.83 -16.15
C GLY A 236 -40.69 10.34 -15.07
N ILE A 237 -40.21 10.51 -13.83
CA ILE A 237 -40.99 11.09 -12.72
C ILE A 237 -41.31 12.56 -12.99
N ILE A 238 -40.33 13.36 -13.44
CA ILE A 238 -40.52 14.77 -13.77
C ILE A 238 -41.50 14.94 -14.93
N VAL A 239 -41.39 14.13 -15.99
CA VAL A 239 -42.32 14.15 -17.12
C VAL A 239 -43.75 13.86 -16.66
N ARG A 240 -43.96 12.79 -15.87
CA ARG A 240 -45.30 12.44 -15.36
C ARG A 240 -45.87 13.51 -14.44
N ARG A 241 -45.04 14.09 -13.56
CA ARG A 241 -45.43 15.19 -12.69
C ARG A 241 -45.86 16.42 -13.48
N THR A 242 -45.06 16.79 -14.47
CA THR A 242 -45.31 17.94 -15.35
C THR A 242 -46.57 17.73 -16.18
N GLN A 243 -46.79 16.52 -16.68
CA GLN A 243 -48.03 16.15 -17.38
C GLN A 243 -49.26 16.23 -16.46
N PHE A 244 -49.15 15.76 -15.21
CA PHE A 244 -50.24 15.86 -14.24
C PHE A 244 -50.62 17.31 -13.93
N ASP A 245 -49.60 18.16 -13.69
CA ASP A 245 -49.80 19.58 -13.44
C ASP A 245 -50.34 20.29 -14.70
N LEU A 246 -49.93 19.89 -15.90
CA LEU A 246 -50.45 20.38 -17.18
C LEU A 246 -51.92 20.00 -17.38
N ASP A 247 -52.28 18.73 -17.18
CA ASP A 247 -53.66 18.24 -17.32
C ASP A 247 -54.60 18.97 -16.35
N ARG A 248 -54.11 19.26 -15.13
CA ARG A 248 -54.84 20.05 -14.14
C ARG A 248 -54.99 21.50 -14.58
N ALA A 249 -53.91 22.13 -15.03
CA ALA A 249 -53.92 23.51 -15.50
C ALA A 249 -54.82 23.70 -16.72
N LEU A 250 -54.78 22.78 -17.70
CA LEU A 250 -55.65 22.79 -18.87
C LEU A 250 -57.13 22.63 -18.49
N LYS A 251 -57.46 21.72 -17.57
CA LYS A 251 -58.84 21.58 -17.06
C LYS A 251 -59.31 22.84 -16.36
N GLU A 252 -58.45 23.48 -15.56
CA GLU A 252 -58.79 24.73 -14.89
C GLU A 252 -58.96 25.86 -15.91
N MET A 253 -58.02 26.04 -16.83
CA MET A 253 -58.04 27.03 -17.90
C MET A 253 -59.31 26.92 -18.73
N HIS A 254 -59.68 25.70 -19.13
CA HIS A 254 -60.91 25.41 -19.85
C HIS A 254 -62.17 25.90 -19.12
N ILE A 255 -62.24 25.78 -17.80
CA ILE A 255 -63.35 26.33 -17.00
C ILE A 255 -63.33 27.85 -16.98
N TYR A 256 -62.15 28.47 -16.81
CA TYR A 256 -62.01 29.93 -16.79
C TYR A 256 -62.30 30.58 -18.14
N GLU A 257 -62.01 29.93 -19.27
CA GLU A 257 -62.45 30.35 -20.60
C GLU A 257 -63.98 30.39 -20.69
N GLY A 258 -64.66 29.39 -20.12
CA GLY A 258 -66.12 29.37 -19.99
C GLY A 258 -66.64 30.54 -19.16
N TYR A 259 -65.98 30.85 -18.04
CA TYR A 259 -66.32 32.03 -17.22
C TYR A 259 -66.10 33.35 -17.95
N LYS A 260 -65.04 33.48 -18.72
CA LYS A 260 -64.77 34.68 -19.53
C LYS A 260 -65.89 34.91 -20.55
N ILE A 261 -66.27 33.87 -21.31
CA ILE A 261 -67.42 33.93 -22.23
C ILE A 261 -68.68 34.31 -21.46
N ALA A 262 -68.87 33.74 -20.26
CA ALA A 262 -70.04 34.03 -19.46
C ALA A 262 -70.13 35.47 -18.96
N ILE A 263 -68.98 36.06 -18.62
CA ILE A 263 -68.86 37.44 -18.13
C ILE A 263 -68.96 38.46 -19.29
N ASP A 264 -68.53 38.10 -20.49
CA ASP A 264 -68.68 38.95 -21.68
C ASP A 264 -70.13 39.03 -22.17
N HIS A 265 -70.94 37.98 -21.93
CA HIS A 265 -72.34 37.86 -22.38
C HIS A 265 -73.36 37.67 -21.24
N ILE A 266 -73.18 38.34 -20.10
CA ILE A 266 -73.95 38.12 -18.85
C ILE A 266 -75.47 38.20 -19.06
N ASP A 267 -75.97 39.25 -19.71
CA ASP A 267 -77.41 39.48 -19.84
C ASP A 267 -78.10 38.39 -20.67
N GLU A 268 -77.44 37.92 -21.73
CA GLU A 268 -77.94 36.85 -22.61
C GLU A 268 -77.93 35.50 -21.89
N ILE A 269 -76.88 35.20 -21.13
CA ILE A 269 -76.77 33.96 -20.35
C ILE A 269 -77.80 33.91 -19.23
N ILE A 270 -78.02 35.01 -18.50
CA ILE A 270 -79.08 35.09 -17.50
C ILE A 270 -80.45 34.87 -18.15
N LYS A 271 -80.68 35.39 -19.36
CA LYS A 271 -81.92 35.19 -20.10
C LYS A 271 -82.13 33.72 -20.48
N ILE A 272 -81.08 33.04 -20.97
CA ILE A 272 -81.12 31.61 -21.31
C ILE A 272 -81.39 30.76 -20.06
N ILE A 273 -80.71 31.06 -18.95
CA ILE A 273 -80.91 30.34 -17.68
C ILE A 273 -82.35 30.56 -17.16
N LYS A 274 -82.86 31.79 -17.19
CA LYS A 274 -84.24 32.10 -16.77
C LYS A 274 -85.32 31.50 -17.66
N ALA A 275 -85.04 31.32 -18.96
CA ALA A 275 -85.98 30.72 -19.90
C ALA A 275 -86.01 29.18 -19.84
N SER A 276 -85.02 28.57 -19.18
CA SER A 276 -84.89 27.12 -19.07
C SER A 276 -85.65 26.57 -17.87
N SER A 277 -86.30 25.41 -18.03
CA SER A 277 -87.12 24.78 -16.97
C SER A 277 -86.31 24.08 -15.87
N SER A 278 -85.06 23.71 -16.14
CA SER A 278 -84.20 22.99 -15.21
C SER A 278 -82.72 23.29 -15.45
N ILE A 279 -81.84 22.93 -14.49
CA ILE A 279 -80.37 23.04 -14.63
C ILE A 279 -79.85 22.24 -15.85
N PRO A 280 -80.27 20.97 -16.07
CA PRO A 280 -79.92 20.25 -17.29
C PRO A 280 -80.35 20.95 -18.59
N ASP A 281 -81.55 21.55 -18.62
CA ASP A 281 -82.03 22.28 -19.81
C ASP A 281 -81.22 23.54 -20.07
N ALA A 282 -80.90 24.30 -19.00
CA ALA A 282 -80.06 25.49 -19.08
C ALA A 282 -78.67 25.15 -19.62
N LYS A 283 -78.08 24.06 -19.14
CA LYS A 283 -76.79 23.55 -19.59
C LYS A 283 -76.81 23.21 -21.08
N ALA A 284 -77.80 22.43 -21.54
CA ALA A 284 -77.92 22.05 -22.95
C ALA A 284 -78.07 23.29 -23.86
N ASN A 285 -78.87 24.27 -23.44
CA ASN A 285 -79.07 25.52 -24.18
C ASN A 285 -77.78 26.38 -24.24
N LEU A 286 -77.03 26.47 -23.14
CA LEU A 286 -75.74 27.18 -23.10
C LEU A 286 -74.70 26.51 -24.00
N MET A 287 -74.63 25.17 -23.98
CA MET A 287 -73.76 24.41 -24.87
C MET A 287 -74.11 24.64 -26.35
N GLN A 288 -75.39 24.62 -26.70
CA GLN A 288 -75.84 24.83 -28.09
C GLN A 288 -75.58 26.27 -28.58
N THR A 289 -75.76 27.27 -27.72
CA THR A 289 -75.71 28.68 -28.12
C THR A 289 -74.29 29.22 -28.21
N TYR A 290 -73.43 28.87 -27.24
CA TYR A 290 -72.06 29.40 -27.15
C TYR A 290 -70.98 28.34 -27.44
N GLY A 291 -71.37 27.13 -27.87
CA GLY A 291 -70.41 26.05 -28.16
C GLY A 291 -69.65 25.55 -26.93
N LEU A 292 -70.20 25.75 -25.74
CA LEU A 292 -69.57 25.38 -24.47
C LEU A 292 -69.57 23.86 -24.29
N THR A 293 -68.57 23.36 -23.57
CA THR A 293 -68.53 21.96 -23.15
C THR A 293 -69.38 21.71 -21.90
N ASP A 294 -69.67 20.44 -21.64
CA ASP A 294 -70.44 20.01 -20.47
C ASP A 294 -69.83 20.52 -19.12
N PRO A 295 -68.51 20.41 -18.86
CA PRO A 295 -67.91 20.97 -17.65
C PRO A 295 -68.02 22.50 -17.53
N GLN A 296 -67.83 23.23 -18.64
CA GLN A 296 -67.94 24.70 -18.65
C GLN A 296 -69.36 25.15 -18.37
N ALA A 297 -70.34 24.56 -19.07
CA ALA A 297 -71.74 24.91 -18.89
C ALA A 297 -72.23 24.57 -17.47
N GLN A 298 -71.76 23.46 -16.87
CA GLN A 298 -72.01 23.15 -15.47
C GLN A 298 -71.46 24.25 -14.55
N ALA A 299 -70.19 24.62 -14.73
CA ALA A 299 -69.52 25.62 -13.91
C ALA A 299 -70.20 27.00 -13.98
N ILE A 300 -70.72 27.38 -15.16
CA ILE A 300 -71.45 28.64 -15.37
C ILE A 300 -72.79 28.64 -14.63
N VAL A 301 -73.55 27.54 -14.68
CA VAL A 301 -74.85 27.46 -13.98
C VAL A 301 -74.68 27.44 -12.46
N GLU A 302 -73.56 26.93 -11.97
CA GLU A 302 -73.19 26.94 -10.53
C GLU A 302 -72.57 28.27 -10.06
N MET A 303 -72.36 29.22 -10.98
CA MET A 303 -71.73 30.49 -10.64
C MET A 303 -72.62 31.33 -9.71
N THR A 304 -72.01 31.90 -8.67
CA THR A 304 -72.71 32.78 -7.72
C THR A 304 -72.81 34.20 -8.27
N LEU A 305 -73.91 34.91 -8.00
CA LEU A 305 -74.14 36.28 -8.51
C LEU A 305 -73.01 37.27 -8.14
N GLY A 306 -72.33 37.07 -7.01
CA GLY A 306 -71.20 37.93 -6.59
C GLY A 306 -69.99 37.86 -7.52
N LYS A 307 -69.83 36.76 -8.27
CA LYS A 307 -68.76 36.57 -9.28
C LYS A 307 -68.91 37.50 -10.50
N LEU A 308 -70.06 38.15 -10.66
CA LEU A 308 -70.35 39.08 -11.74
C LEU A 308 -69.86 40.52 -11.46
N SER A 309 -69.27 40.77 -10.29
CA SER A 309 -68.71 42.10 -9.98
C SER A 309 -67.48 42.41 -10.83
N GLY A 310 -67.21 43.70 -11.10
CA GLY A 310 -66.08 44.11 -11.93
C GLY A 310 -64.71 43.64 -11.41
N LEU A 311 -64.53 43.55 -10.09
CA LEU A 311 -63.31 43.03 -9.48
C LEU A 311 -63.15 41.52 -9.71
N GLU A 312 -64.23 40.74 -9.65
CA GLU A 312 -64.17 39.30 -9.90
C GLU A 312 -63.93 38.99 -11.38
N ARG A 313 -64.43 39.82 -12.31
CA ARG A 313 -64.05 39.74 -13.74
C ARG A 313 -62.55 39.87 -13.93
N GLN A 314 -61.94 40.89 -13.33
CA GLN A 314 -60.50 41.10 -13.45
C GLN A 314 -59.71 39.92 -12.86
N LYS A 315 -60.16 39.34 -11.73
CA LYS A 315 -59.53 38.12 -11.18
C LYS A 315 -59.63 36.92 -12.12
N VAL A 316 -60.73 36.77 -12.85
CA VAL A 316 -60.90 35.69 -13.85
C VAL A 316 -59.92 35.90 -15.00
N GLU A 317 -59.83 37.11 -15.54
CA GLU A 317 -58.89 37.47 -16.62
C GLU A 317 -57.42 37.28 -16.17
N ASP A 318 -57.05 37.78 -14.99
CA ASP A 318 -55.70 37.63 -14.41
C ASP A 318 -55.36 36.15 -14.16
N ARG A 319 -56.33 35.35 -13.70
CA ARG A 319 -56.13 33.90 -13.48
C ARG A 319 -55.94 33.16 -14.79
N LEU A 320 -56.71 33.52 -15.82
CA LEU A 320 -56.61 32.94 -17.15
C LEU A 320 -55.24 33.23 -17.77
N LEU A 321 -54.77 34.49 -17.72
CA LEU A 321 -53.43 34.87 -18.19
C LEU A 321 -52.33 34.06 -17.48
N LYS A 322 -52.41 33.93 -16.14
CA LYS A 322 -51.45 33.11 -15.38
C LYS A 322 -51.51 31.63 -15.76
N LEU A 323 -52.69 31.10 -16.04
CA LEU A 323 -52.85 29.72 -16.48
C LEU A 323 -52.28 29.52 -17.88
N GLU A 324 -52.47 30.46 -18.80
CA GLU A 324 -51.85 30.44 -20.14
C GLU A 324 -50.32 30.43 -20.03
N GLU A 325 -49.73 31.31 -19.20
CA GLU A 325 -48.29 31.33 -18.93
C GLU A 325 -47.80 29.99 -18.34
N THR A 326 -48.54 29.45 -17.37
CA THR A 326 -48.19 28.17 -16.72
C THR A 326 -48.26 27.00 -17.71
N VAL A 327 -49.32 26.93 -18.53
CA VAL A 327 -49.50 25.91 -19.56
C VAL A 327 -48.40 25.99 -20.60
N ALA A 328 -48.05 27.21 -21.05
CA ALA A 328 -46.98 27.42 -22.01
C ALA A 328 -45.63 26.95 -21.46
N ASP A 329 -45.30 27.26 -20.20
CA ASP A 329 -44.05 26.80 -19.58
C ASP A 329 -44.04 25.27 -19.37
N LEU A 330 -45.13 24.67 -18.88
CA LEU A 330 -45.24 23.21 -18.72
C LEU A 330 -45.13 22.46 -20.06
N GLN A 331 -45.75 22.98 -21.12
CA GLN A 331 -45.61 22.43 -22.47
C GLN A 331 -44.18 22.59 -23.00
N ALA A 332 -43.53 23.72 -22.73
CA ALA A 332 -42.14 23.94 -23.10
C ALA A 332 -41.18 22.98 -22.36
N ILE A 333 -41.44 22.68 -21.08
CA ILE A 333 -40.68 21.68 -20.32
C ILE A 333 -40.87 20.29 -20.93
N LEU A 334 -42.10 19.89 -21.27
CA LEU A 334 -42.36 18.57 -21.87
C LEU A 334 -41.82 18.41 -23.29
N ALA A 335 -41.58 19.51 -24.00
CA ALA A 335 -41.05 19.51 -25.36
C ALA A 335 -39.51 19.49 -25.43
N ASP A 336 -38.83 19.80 -24.33
CA ASP A 336 -37.37 19.90 -24.25
C ASP A 336 -36.80 19.03 -23.13
N ASP A 337 -36.23 17.89 -23.52
CA ASP A 337 -35.54 16.96 -22.60
C ASP A 337 -34.41 17.64 -21.80
N GLY A 338 -33.80 18.70 -22.36
CA GLY A 338 -32.79 19.50 -21.67
C GLY A 338 -33.34 20.22 -20.44
N ARG A 339 -34.52 20.84 -20.56
CA ARG A 339 -35.19 21.48 -19.41
C ARG A 339 -35.61 20.48 -18.35
N VAL A 340 -36.05 19.28 -18.74
CA VAL A 340 -36.33 18.19 -17.78
C VAL A 340 -35.07 17.84 -16.99
N ARG A 341 -33.93 17.67 -17.67
CA ARG A 341 -32.65 17.41 -17.01
C ARG A 341 -32.21 18.54 -16.09
N GLU A 342 -32.39 19.80 -16.48
CA GLU A 342 -32.09 20.95 -15.62
C GLU A 342 -32.91 20.93 -14.33
N ILE A 343 -34.20 20.59 -14.40
CA ILE A 343 -35.07 20.44 -13.23
C ILE A 343 -34.56 19.32 -12.32
N VAL A 344 -34.23 18.15 -12.88
CA VAL A 344 -33.67 17.02 -12.11
C VAL A 344 -32.39 17.44 -11.38
N LYS A 345 -31.46 18.12 -12.07
CA LYS A 345 -30.22 18.62 -11.47
C LYS A 345 -30.51 19.61 -10.35
N GLY A 346 -31.41 20.58 -10.57
CA GLY A 346 -31.77 21.58 -9.56
C GLY A 346 -32.35 20.95 -8.30
N GLU A 347 -33.21 19.94 -8.44
CA GLU A 347 -33.77 19.21 -7.30
C GLU A 347 -32.70 18.40 -6.54
N LEU A 348 -31.79 17.72 -7.25
CA LEU A 348 -30.69 16.97 -6.63
C LEU A 348 -29.71 17.90 -5.88
N ILE A 349 -29.37 19.06 -6.45
CA ILE A 349 -28.50 20.04 -5.79
C ILE A 349 -29.17 20.58 -4.53
N SER A 350 -30.47 20.93 -4.59
CA SER A 350 -31.24 21.32 -3.39
C SER A 350 -31.24 20.21 -2.32
N MET A 351 -31.28 18.94 -2.72
CA MET A 351 -31.20 17.80 -1.81
C MET A 351 -29.83 17.69 -1.14
N LYS A 352 -28.75 17.85 -1.93
CA LYS A 352 -27.37 17.91 -1.44
C LYS A 352 -27.18 19.02 -0.41
N GLU A 353 -27.70 20.22 -0.68
CA GLU A 353 -27.58 21.38 0.23
C GLU A 353 -28.36 21.19 1.55
N LYS A 354 -29.56 20.59 1.49
CA LYS A 354 -30.41 20.39 2.68
C LYS A 354 -30.00 19.22 3.56
N PHE A 355 -29.51 18.13 2.97
CA PHE A 355 -29.34 16.85 3.68
C PHE A 355 -27.94 16.26 3.59
N GLY A 356 -27.03 16.84 2.81
CA GLY A 356 -25.67 16.32 2.68
C GLY A 356 -24.84 16.53 3.94
N ASP A 357 -24.07 15.50 4.31
CA ASP A 357 -23.10 15.50 5.40
C ASP A 357 -21.66 15.33 4.88
N ASP A 358 -20.70 15.60 5.77
CA ASP A 358 -19.28 15.40 5.46
C ASP A 358 -18.93 13.91 5.50
N ARG A 359 -17.96 13.53 4.66
CA ARG A 359 -17.48 12.15 4.57
C ARG A 359 -16.92 11.68 5.92
N ARG A 360 -17.27 10.45 6.31
CA ARG A 360 -16.83 9.86 7.58
C ARG A 360 -15.68 8.89 7.39
N THR A 361 -15.76 8.06 6.36
CA THR A 361 -14.73 7.05 6.05
C THR A 361 -13.53 7.70 5.38
N GLU A 362 -12.34 7.44 5.93
CA GLU A 362 -11.08 7.86 5.35
C GLU A 362 -10.66 6.88 4.24
N LEU A 363 -10.19 7.42 3.11
CA LEU A 363 -9.66 6.62 2.01
C LEU A 363 -8.14 6.75 2.00
N VAL A 364 -7.44 5.64 2.14
CA VAL A 364 -5.98 5.58 2.06
C VAL A 364 -5.61 4.73 0.86
N GLU A 365 -4.81 5.28 -0.05
CA GLU A 365 -4.25 4.49 -1.14
C GLU A 365 -3.39 3.38 -0.55
N ALA A 366 -3.67 2.14 -0.96
CA ALA A 366 -2.78 1.05 -0.64
C ALA A 366 -1.50 1.26 -1.44
N THR A 367 -0.46 1.73 -0.77
CA THR A 367 0.86 1.13 -0.99
C THR A 367 0.66 -0.36 -0.72
N ASP A 368 1.04 -1.22 -1.67
CA ASP A 368 0.91 -2.68 -1.55
C ASP A 368 1.22 -3.13 -0.11
N ASP A 369 0.41 -4.06 0.44
CA ASP A 369 0.52 -4.73 1.75
C ASP A 369 1.48 -4.08 2.75
N ILE A 370 1.05 -3.61 3.94
CA ILE A 370 1.98 -3.17 5.01
C ILE A 370 3.19 -4.10 5.04
N ASP A 371 4.27 -3.66 4.42
CA ASP A 371 5.47 -4.45 4.37
C ASP A 371 6.11 -4.14 5.71
N ILE A 372 6.43 -5.18 6.47
CA ILE A 372 7.18 -5.06 7.73
C ILE A 372 8.44 -4.18 7.54
N GLU A 373 8.90 -4.07 6.29
CA GLU A 373 9.92 -3.15 5.80
C GLU A 373 9.66 -1.68 6.21
N ASP A 374 8.48 -1.12 5.99
CA ASP A 374 8.19 0.30 6.26
C ASP A 374 8.15 0.65 7.76
N LEU A 375 8.09 -0.37 8.63
CA LEU A 375 8.12 -0.24 10.09
C LEU A 375 9.54 -0.22 10.66
N ILE A 376 10.55 -0.51 9.83
CA ILE A 376 11.94 -0.62 10.27
C ILE A 376 12.67 0.65 9.85
N PRO A 377 13.22 1.45 10.78
CA PRO A 377 13.98 2.63 10.39
C PRO A 377 15.16 2.21 9.51
N ARG A 378 15.38 2.97 8.43
CA ARG A 378 16.59 2.86 7.63
C ARG A 378 17.77 3.29 8.50
N HIS A 379 18.73 2.39 8.66
CA HIS A 379 19.97 2.63 9.37
C HIS A 379 21.03 1.69 8.84
N THR A 380 22.27 2.15 8.90
CA THR A 380 23.42 1.36 8.46
C THR A 380 23.66 0.20 9.42
N CYS A 381 23.75 -0.99 8.84
CA CYS A 381 23.99 -2.23 9.56
C CYS A 381 25.32 -2.84 9.13
N VAL A 382 26.05 -3.37 10.10
CA VAL A 382 27.24 -4.20 9.88
C VAL A 382 26.82 -5.66 10.02
N LEU A 383 27.01 -6.44 8.95
CA LEU A 383 26.83 -7.88 8.96
C LEU A 383 28.18 -8.55 9.10
N THR A 384 28.25 -9.54 9.99
CA THR A 384 29.45 -10.34 10.23
C THR A 384 29.17 -11.79 9.90
N VAL A 385 30.02 -12.37 9.04
CA VAL A 385 29.98 -13.79 8.66
C VAL A 385 31.20 -14.48 9.23
N THR A 386 30.99 -15.67 9.79
CA THR A 386 32.02 -16.48 10.44
C THR A 386 32.38 -17.72 9.63
N THR A 387 33.49 -18.36 9.98
CA THR A 387 33.98 -19.58 9.30
C THR A 387 32.99 -20.74 9.47
N GLY A 388 32.30 -20.82 10.61
CA GLY A 388 31.24 -21.80 10.87
C GLY A 388 29.94 -21.57 10.09
N GLY A 389 29.89 -20.56 9.21
CA GLY A 389 28.69 -20.22 8.44
C GLY A 389 27.60 -19.58 9.29
N TYR A 390 27.96 -18.91 10.40
CA TYR A 390 27.05 -18.04 11.14
C TYR A 390 27.09 -16.62 10.59
N ILE A 391 25.92 -16.02 10.47
CA ILE A 391 25.74 -14.62 10.10
C ILE A 391 24.97 -13.89 11.21
N LYS A 392 25.38 -12.66 11.50
CA LYS A 392 24.67 -11.74 12.39
C LYS A 392 24.63 -10.33 11.83
N ARG A 393 23.60 -9.58 12.22
CA ARG A 393 23.45 -8.14 11.97
C ARG A 393 23.74 -7.36 13.25
N GLN A 394 24.40 -6.22 13.14
CA GLN A 394 24.65 -5.27 14.22
C GLN A 394 24.44 -3.83 13.71
N PRO A 395 23.89 -2.90 14.51
CA PRO A 395 23.87 -1.49 14.15
C PRO A 395 25.29 -0.92 14.06
N ALA A 396 25.55 -0.01 13.11
CA ALA A 396 26.86 0.63 12.94
C ALA A 396 27.35 1.35 14.21
N ASP A 397 26.45 1.98 14.96
CA ASP A 397 26.73 2.66 16.24
C ASP A 397 27.34 1.74 17.30
N THR A 398 27.02 0.45 17.24
CA THR A 398 27.58 -0.55 18.17
C THR A 398 29.05 -0.86 17.84
N TYR A 399 29.48 -0.49 16.63
CA TYR A 399 30.85 -0.63 16.15
C TYR A 399 31.69 0.64 16.40
N SER A 400 31.10 1.84 16.34
CA SER A 400 31.78 3.15 16.38
C SER A 400 32.21 3.66 17.77
N ALA A 401 32.01 2.89 18.84
CA ALA A 401 32.42 3.31 20.19
C ALA A 401 33.92 3.08 20.48
N GLN A 402 34.83 3.84 19.81
CA GLN A 402 36.06 4.34 20.44
C GLN A 402 36.84 5.35 19.58
N HIS A 403 36.95 6.59 20.08
CA HIS A 403 37.96 7.55 19.66
C HIS A 403 39.38 7.10 20.05
N ARG A 404 40.36 7.50 19.21
CA ARG A 404 41.83 7.49 19.38
C ARG A 404 42.36 7.14 20.78
N GLY A 405 43.23 6.11 20.82
CA GLY A 405 44.19 5.89 21.93
C GLY A 405 43.86 4.76 22.91
N GLY A 406 42.97 3.83 22.57
CA GLY A 406 42.67 2.65 23.39
C GLY A 406 43.66 1.49 23.21
N LYS A 407 44.16 0.91 24.31
CA LYS A 407 44.97 -0.32 24.33
C LYS A 407 44.19 -1.49 23.73
N GLY A 408 44.86 -2.26 22.88
CA GLY A 408 44.41 -3.46 22.14
C GLY A 408 43.21 -4.23 22.71
N ILE A 409 42.24 -4.47 21.83
CA ILE A 409 41.00 -5.18 22.10
C ILE A 409 41.27 -6.68 22.12
N ILE A 410 41.10 -7.30 23.29
CA ILE A 410 41.00 -8.76 23.43
C ILE A 410 39.64 -9.17 22.84
N GLY A 411 39.64 -9.65 21.60
CA GLY A 411 38.49 -10.27 20.96
C GLY A 411 38.17 -11.63 21.59
N MET A 412 36.88 -11.95 21.67
CA MET A 412 36.27 -13.24 22.03
C MET A 412 36.87 -13.96 23.25
N GLY A 413 36.07 -14.13 24.30
CA GLY A 413 36.38 -15.10 25.35
C GLY A 413 36.69 -16.46 24.73
N HIS A 414 37.93 -16.93 24.90
CA HIS A 414 38.41 -18.22 24.43
C HIS A 414 37.50 -19.36 24.90
N LYS A 415 36.67 -19.86 23.99
CA LYS A 415 36.24 -21.28 23.91
C LYS A 415 35.46 -21.47 22.60
N GLU A 416 36.09 -22.22 21.69
CA GLU A 416 35.68 -22.56 20.31
C GLU A 416 35.91 -21.47 19.26
N GLU A 417 36.96 -21.69 18.46
CA GLU A 417 37.50 -20.86 17.37
C GLU A 417 36.47 -20.68 16.23
N ASP A 418 35.81 -19.53 16.18
CA ASP A 418 34.95 -19.16 15.06
C ASP A 418 35.27 -17.72 14.64
N ASP A 419 36.24 -17.60 13.73
CA ASP A 419 36.75 -16.31 13.26
C ASP A 419 35.87 -15.69 12.18
N VAL A 420 35.89 -14.36 12.13
CA VAL A 420 35.16 -13.53 11.17
C VAL A 420 35.84 -13.65 9.80
N VAL A 421 35.08 -14.09 8.80
CA VAL A 421 35.52 -14.30 7.41
C VAL A 421 35.17 -13.11 6.53
N ASP A 422 34.02 -12.50 6.75
CA ASP A 422 33.53 -11.40 5.90
C ASP A 422 32.72 -10.40 6.74
N VAL A 423 32.84 -9.13 6.38
CA VAL A 423 32.10 -8.01 6.99
C VAL A 423 31.46 -7.20 5.88
N ILE A 424 30.14 -7.07 5.94
CA ILE A 424 29.35 -6.39 4.92
C ILE A 424 28.65 -5.23 5.57
N VAL A 425 28.88 -4.03 5.06
CA VAL A 425 28.11 -2.85 5.45
C VAL A 425 26.96 -2.72 4.45
N ALA A 426 25.74 -2.60 4.97
CA ALA A 426 24.55 -2.44 4.15
C ALA A 426 23.46 -1.71 4.93
N ASN A 427 22.63 -0.96 4.22
CA ASN A 427 21.41 -0.41 4.80
C ASN A 427 20.49 -1.53 5.29
N SER A 428 19.76 -1.31 6.39
CA SER A 428 18.78 -2.26 6.94
C SER A 428 17.75 -2.72 5.89
N HIS A 429 17.46 -1.89 4.88
CA HIS A 429 16.53 -2.18 3.77
C HIS A 429 17.18 -2.74 2.51
N ALA A 430 18.51 -2.82 2.46
CA ALA A 430 19.22 -3.36 1.31
C ALA A 430 18.88 -4.84 1.07
N LEU A 431 19.05 -5.31 -0.16
CA LEU A 431 18.92 -6.70 -0.52
C LEU A 431 20.27 -7.40 -0.42
N LEU A 432 20.35 -8.44 0.40
CA LEU A 432 21.47 -9.35 0.48
C LEU A 432 21.24 -10.54 -0.45
N MET A 433 22.12 -10.70 -1.42
CA MET A 433 22.13 -11.79 -2.40
C MET A 433 23.18 -12.82 -2.00
N PHE A 434 22.71 -13.99 -1.58
CA PHE A 434 23.51 -15.15 -1.16
C PHE A 434 23.69 -16.10 -2.35
N PHE A 435 24.88 -16.13 -2.93
CA PHE A 435 25.23 -17.04 -4.02
C PHE A 435 25.79 -18.34 -3.47
N THR A 436 25.39 -19.47 -4.05
CA THR A 436 25.82 -20.80 -3.59
C THR A 436 26.77 -21.47 -4.57
N ASN A 437 27.57 -22.42 -4.08
CA ASN A 437 28.45 -23.26 -4.91
C ASN A 437 27.68 -23.99 -6.03
N LYS A 438 26.39 -24.28 -5.85
CA LYS A 438 25.50 -24.88 -6.87
C LYS A 438 24.94 -23.89 -7.89
N GLY A 439 25.41 -22.64 -7.89
CA GLY A 439 25.01 -21.63 -8.89
C GLY A 439 23.62 -21.08 -8.66
N ARG A 440 23.07 -21.20 -7.44
CA ARG A 440 21.81 -20.57 -7.04
C ARG A 440 22.09 -19.27 -6.30
N VAL A 441 21.08 -18.40 -6.29
CA VAL A 441 21.06 -17.18 -5.50
C VAL A 441 19.79 -17.12 -4.69
N TYR A 442 19.95 -16.78 -3.42
CA TYR A 442 18.86 -16.50 -2.50
C TYR A 442 18.94 -15.04 -2.11
N THR A 443 17.81 -14.36 -2.02
CA THR A 443 17.78 -12.94 -1.69
C THR A 443 16.98 -12.74 -0.41
N LYS A 444 17.53 -11.98 0.54
CA LYS A 444 16.84 -11.55 1.76
C LYS A 444 17.12 -10.08 2.00
N LYS A 445 16.15 -9.37 2.55
CA LYS A 445 16.38 -8.02 3.07
C LYS A 445 17.31 -8.09 4.29
N THR A 446 18.18 -7.09 4.44
CA THR A 446 19.17 -7.03 5.54
C THR A 446 18.53 -7.16 6.91
N TYR A 447 17.41 -6.47 7.17
CA TYR A 447 16.70 -6.53 8.46
C TYR A 447 16.17 -7.92 8.84
N ARG A 448 16.03 -8.84 7.87
CA ARG A 448 15.61 -10.23 8.16
C ARG A 448 16.74 -11.08 8.72
N ILE A 449 17.97 -10.58 8.71
CA ILE A 449 19.09 -11.22 9.41
C ILE A 449 18.97 -10.90 10.90
N PRO A 450 18.94 -11.91 11.77
CA PRO A 450 18.80 -11.70 13.21
C PRO A 450 19.90 -10.78 13.76
N GLU A 451 19.47 -9.82 14.57
CA GLU A 451 20.39 -8.97 15.31
C GLU A 451 20.98 -9.75 16.49
N ALA A 452 22.29 -9.63 16.70
CA ALA A 452 22.95 -10.32 17.79
C ALA A 452 24.07 -9.45 18.37
N GLY A 453 24.25 -9.54 19.69
CA GLY A 453 25.30 -8.80 20.38
C GLY A 453 26.72 -9.16 19.90
N ARG A 454 27.68 -8.28 20.21
CA ARG A 454 29.09 -8.40 19.75
C ARG A 454 29.73 -9.76 20.08
N THR A 455 29.39 -10.36 21.22
CA THR A 455 29.93 -11.65 21.70
C THR A 455 29.15 -12.88 21.22
N ALA A 456 27.99 -12.70 20.57
CA ALA A 456 27.19 -13.82 20.07
C ALA A 456 27.70 -14.32 18.71
N LYS A 457 27.62 -15.64 18.47
CA LYS A 457 28.00 -16.27 17.19
C LYS A 457 27.04 -15.90 16.04
N GLY A 458 25.78 -15.55 16.35
CA GLY A 458 24.76 -15.26 15.34
C GLY A 458 23.94 -16.50 14.99
N THR A 459 23.31 -16.48 13.81
CA THR A 459 22.45 -17.57 13.33
C THR A 459 23.12 -18.27 12.16
N ASN A 460 23.10 -19.61 12.14
CA ASN A 460 23.67 -20.37 11.03
C ASN A 460 22.90 -20.11 9.73
N MET A 461 23.61 -19.90 8.62
CA MET A 461 23.03 -19.56 7.31
C MET A 461 22.05 -20.62 6.80
N VAL A 462 22.23 -21.90 7.16
CA VAL A 462 21.32 -23.01 6.82
C VAL A 462 19.93 -22.81 7.44
N ASN A 463 19.82 -22.08 8.56
CA ASN A 463 18.53 -21.79 9.20
C ASN A 463 17.83 -20.56 8.59
N ILE A 464 18.55 -19.75 7.81
CA ILE A 464 18.04 -18.52 7.19
C ILE A 464 17.65 -18.77 5.72
N LEU A 465 18.39 -19.66 5.06
CA LEU A 465 18.28 -19.99 3.65
C LEU A 465 17.86 -21.46 3.49
N ASP A 466 16.93 -21.73 2.56
CA ASP A 466 16.49 -23.09 2.23
C ASP A 466 17.54 -23.79 1.33
N LEU A 467 18.71 -24.10 1.90
CA LEU A 467 19.84 -24.75 1.22
C LEU A 467 19.61 -26.26 1.07
N THR A 468 20.07 -26.83 -0.04
CA THR A 468 20.06 -28.28 -0.27
C THR A 468 21.32 -28.96 0.32
N GLU A 469 21.30 -30.28 0.48
CA GLU A 469 22.46 -31.02 1.01
C GLU A 469 23.70 -30.82 0.12
N GLY A 470 24.81 -30.38 0.74
CA GLY A 470 26.06 -30.06 0.02
C GLY A 470 26.08 -28.70 -0.68
N GLU A 471 25.07 -27.85 -0.44
CA GLU A 471 24.99 -26.47 -0.93
C GLU A 471 25.52 -25.49 0.13
N ASN A 472 26.55 -24.71 -0.22
CA ASN A 472 27.20 -23.74 0.65
C ASN A 472 27.21 -22.36 0.00
N VAL A 473 27.12 -21.30 0.80
CA VAL A 473 27.22 -19.91 0.31
C VAL A 473 28.67 -19.59 -0.04
N THR A 474 28.89 -19.04 -1.23
CA THR A 474 30.22 -18.69 -1.76
C THR A 474 30.45 -17.19 -1.81
N ALA A 475 29.40 -16.39 -1.95
CA ALA A 475 29.48 -14.93 -1.90
C ALA A 475 28.18 -14.33 -1.39
N ILE A 476 28.28 -13.20 -0.70
CA ILE A 476 27.15 -12.38 -0.29
C ILE A 476 27.36 -10.99 -0.88
N ILE A 477 26.38 -10.49 -1.64
CA ILE A 477 26.44 -9.18 -2.27
C ILE A 477 25.27 -8.34 -1.75
N SER A 478 25.54 -7.17 -1.18
CA SER A 478 24.53 -6.16 -0.89
C SER A 478 24.20 -5.34 -2.13
N ILE A 479 22.91 -5.11 -2.36
CA ILE A 479 22.39 -4.23 -3.43
C ILE A 479 21.24 -3.41 -2.85
N ASP A 480 21.35 -2.09 -2.93
CA ASP A 480 20.27 -1.18 -2.51
C ASP A 480 19.19 -1.07 -3.60
N ALA A 481 19.61 -0.96 -4.86
CA ALA A 481 18.72 -0.90 -6.01
C ALA A 481 19.31 -1.63 -7.23
N PHE A 482 18.43 -2.19 -8.07
CA PHE A 482 18.83 -2.83 -9.33
C PHE A 482 18.99 -1.79 -10.44
N THR A 483 20.15 -1.13 -10.49
CA THR A 483 20.45 -0.08 -11.47
C THR A 483 20.92 -0.64 -12.82
N GLU A 484 20.60 0.05 -13.91
CA GLU A 484 21.09 -0.29 -15.24
C GLU A 484 22.59 0.02 -15.38
N GLY A 485 23.31 -0.80 -16.17
CA GLY A 485 24.75 -0.65 -16.36
C GLY A 485 25.62 -1.39 -15.33
N GLU A 486 25.02 -2.02 -14.32
CA GLU A 486 25.73 -2.85 -13.36
C GLU A 486 25.53 -4.34 -13.63
N TYR A 487 26.56 -5.13 -13.35
CA TYR A 487 26.56 -6.56 -13.59
C TYR A 487 27.01 -7.35 -12.37
N LEU A 488 26.55 -8.59 -12.30
CA LEU A 488 27.09 -9.62 -11.43
C LEU A 488 27.97 -10.54 -12.29
N THR A 489 29.26 -10.50 -12.02
CA THR A 489 30.25 -11.34 -12.70
C THR A 489 30.62 -12.53 -11.85
N MET A 490 30.38 -13.70 -12.43
CA MET A 490 30.48 -15.01 -11.81
C MET A 490 31.59 -15.80 -12.50
N VAL A 491 32.41 -16.50 -11.71
CA VAL A 491 33.44 -17.41 -12.22
C VAL A 491 33.34 -18.76 -11.53
N THR A 492 33.37 -19.84 -12.32
CA THR A 492 33.33 -21.22 -11.82
C THR A 492 34.72 -21.81 -11.66
N LYS A 493 34.81 -22.90 -10.90
CA LYS A 493 36.04 -23.66 -10.66
C LYS A 493 36.66 -24.19 -11.96
N LYS A 494 35.86 -24.58 -12.96
CA LYS A 494 36.33 -24.98 -14.29
C LYS A 494 36.64 -23.81 -15.24
N GLY A 495 36.72 -22.58 -14.73
CA GLY A 495 37.17 -21.42 -15.49
C GLY A 495 36.15 -20.87 -16.48
N VAL A 496 34.86 -21.11 -16.24
CA VAL A 496 33.76 -20.45 -16.96
C VAL A 496 33.48 -19.11 -16.28
N ILE A 497 33.45 -18.04 -17.06
CA ILE A 497 33.06 -16.70 -16.62
C ILE A 497 31.71 -16.32 -17.24
N LYS A 498 30.89 -15.62 -16.46
CA LYS A 498 29.59 -15.14 -16.90
C LYS A 498 29.30 -13.78 -16.27
N LYS A 499 28.81 -12.87 -17.09
CA LYS A 499 28.32 -11.55 -16.68
C LYS A 499 26.82 -11.48 -16.88
N THR A 500 26.07 -11.12 -15.84
CA THR A 500 24.60 -10.99 -15.90
C THR A 500 24.18 -9.63 -15.36
N PRO A 501 23.29 -8.88 -16.05
CA PRO A 501 22.77 -7.62 -15.53
C PRO A 501 22.15 -7.81 -14.14
N THR A 502 22.36 -6.88 -13.21
CA THR A 502 21.75 -6.92 -11.87
C THR A 502 20.22 -6.95 -11.95
N LYS A 503 19.62 -6.22 -12.90
CA LYS A 503 18.17 -6.15 -13.17
C LYS A 503 17.51 -7.51 -13.41
N ASP A 504 18.22 -8.49 -13.98
CA ASP A 504 17.70 -9.85 -14.17
C ASP A 504 17.34 -10.53 -12.82
N PHE A 505 17.93 -10.05 -11.73
CA PHE A 505 17.68 -10.54 -10.38
C PHE A 505 16.58 -9.81 -9.63
N GLU A 506 15.95 -8.76 -10.19
CA GLU A 506 15.00 -7.85 -9.53
C GLU A 506 13.82 -8.55 -8.86
N TYR A 507 13.07 -9.37 -9.61
CA TYR A 507 11.95 -10.12 -9.05
C TYR A 507 12.44 -11.12 -7.99
N GLN A 508 11.79 -11.34 -6.85
CA GLN A 508 12.30 -12.30 -5.84
C GLN A 508 11.39 -13.53 -5.69
N ARG A 509 12.00 -14.69 -5.40
CA ARG A 509 11.28 -15.92 -5.05
C ARG A 509 11.85 -16.50 -3.76
N ARG A 510 10.97 -16.97 -2.87
CA ARG A 510 11.37 -17.54 -1.57
C ARG A 510 12.30 -18.76 -1.71
N SER A 511 12.08 -19.59 -2.73
CA SER A 511 12.86 -20.80 -3.01
C SER A 511 14.23 -20.55 -3.68
N GLY A 512 14.66 -19.29 -3.79
CA GLY A 512 15.86 -18.92 -4.53
C GLY A 512 15.72 -19.11 -6.03
N LYS A 513 16.81 -18.83 -6.74
CA LYS A 513 16.82 -18.66 -8.19
C LYS A 513 18.12 -19.20 -8.78
N ILE A 514 18.10 -19.71 -10.01
CA ILE A 514 19.34 -20.07 -10.72
C ILE A 514 20.08 -18.79 -11.12
N ALA A 515 21.34 -18.62 -10.73
CA ALA A 515 22.21 -17.50 -11.13
C ALA A 515 23.12 -17.88 -12.31
N ILE A 516 23.59 -19.12 -12.33
CA ILE A 516 24.39 -19.71 -13.41
C ILE A 516 24.08 -21.20 -13.54
N SER A 517 24.01 -21.69 -14.76
CA SER A 517 23.90 -23.13 -15.02
C SER A 517 25.30 -23.73 -15.03
N LEU A 518 25.58 -24.62 -14.08
CA LEU A 518 26.88 -25.27 -13.92
C LEU A 518 26.95 -26.57 -14.74
N ASP A 519 28.15 -26.91 -15.19
CA ASP A 519 28.43 -28.22 -15.77
C ASP A 519 28.57 -29.28 -14.66
N ASP A 520 28.40 -30.56 -15.00
CA ASP A 520 28.56 -31.66 -14.02
C ASP A 520 29.94 -31.60 -13.33
N GLY A 521 29.94 -31.55 -12.01
CA GLY A 521 31.14 -31.43 -11.18
C GLY A 521 31.85 -30.08 -11.26
N ASP A 522 31.18 -29.02 -11.71
CA ASP A 522 31.63 -27.64 -11.58
C ASP A 522 30.95 -26.96 -10.39
N ASP A 523 31.62 -25.99 -9.78
CA ASP A 523 31.11 -25.21 -8.65
C ASP A 523 31.33 -23.72 -8.93
N LEU A 524 30.38 -22.89 -8.51
CA LEU A 524 30.54 -21.44 -8.52
C LEU A 524 31.58 -21.03 -7.46
N LEU A 525 32.63 -20.32 -7.87
CA LEU A 525 33.75 -19.96 -6.99
C LEU A 525 33.71 -18.49 -6.57
N PHE A 526 33.39 -17.60 -7.50
CA PHE A 526 33.51 -16.16 -7.31
C PHE A 526 32.30 -15.44 -7.85
N VAL A 527 31.83 -14.44 -7.11
CA VAL A 527 30.82 -13.48 -7.55
C VAL A 527 31.23 -12.09 -7.07
N ARG A 528 31.25 -11.10 -7.97
CA ARG A 528 31.37 -9.69 -7.62
C ARG A 528 30.44 -8.83 -8.47
N LYS A 529 30.07 -7.69 -7.91
CA LYS A 529 29.43 -6.60 -8.62
C LYS A 529 30.49 -5.87 -9.45
N THR A 530 30.20 -5.63 -10.73
CA THR A 530 31.12 -5.01 -11.70
C THR A 530 30.39 -4.01 -12.60
N LYS A 531 31.13 -3.07 -13.19
CA LYS A 531 30.61 -2.01 -14.09
C LYS A 531 30.58 -2.43 -15.56
N GLY A 532 31.16 -3.58 -15.89
CA GLY A 532 31.12 -4.15 -17.23
C GLY A 532 32.40 -3.97 -18.04
N ASP A 533 33.30 -3.09 -17.59
CA ASP A 533 34.61 -2.77 -18.16
C ASP A 533 35.80 -3.09 -17.25
N ASP A 534 35.54 -3.65 -16.06
CA ASP A 534 36.55 -3.99 -15.06
C ASP A 534 37.56 -5.03 -15.60
N ASP A 535 38.81 -4.95 -15.14
CA ASP A 535 39.84 -5.95 -15.43
C ASP A 535 39.81 -7.07 -14.37
N LEU A 536 39.76 -8.32 -14.82
CA LEU A 536 39.77 -9.49 -13.94
C LEU A 536 41.06 -10.29 -14.08
N ILE A 537 41.57 -10.80 -12.95
CA ILE A 537 42.61 -11.83 -12.91
C ILE A 537 42.03 -13.12 -12.38
N LEU A 538 42.14 -14.19 -13.16
CA LEU A 538 41.82 -15.56 -12.75
C LEU A 538 43.13 -16.31 -12.56
N ALA A 539 43.32 -16.96 -11.41
CA ALA A 539 44.49 -17.79 -11.11
C ALA A 539 44.10 -19.26 -10.91
N THR A 540 44.96 -20.17 -11.39
CA THR A 540 44.78 -21.62 -11.28
C THR A 540 45.65 -22.21 -10.18
N ARG A 541 45.29 -23.40 -9.71
CA ARG A 541 46.08 -24.16 -8.73
C ARG A 541 47.49 -24.42 -9.25
N GLY A 542 47.63 -24.67 -10.55
CA GLY A 542 48.90 -24.83 -11.26
C GLY A 542 49.76 -23.57 -11.37
N GLY A 543 49.35 -22.44 -10.78
CA GLY A 543 50.15 -21.22 -10.71
C GLY A 543 50.13 -20.37 -11.98
N ALA A 544 49.20 -20.64 -12.91
CA ALA A 544 48.95 -19.79 -14.07
C ALA A 544 47.89 -18.73 -13.74
N ALA A 545 48.04 -17.52 -14.26
CA ALA A 545 47.01 -16.49 -14.16
C ALA A 545 46.79 -15.76 -15.48
N THR A 546 45.56 -15.33 -15.74
CA THR A 546 45.18 -14.55 -16.92
C THR A 546 44.53 -13.24 -16.50
N ARG A 547 44.96 -12.12 -17.09
CA ARG A 547 44.32 -10.81 -16.95
C ARG A 547 43.57 -10.48 -18.25
N PHE A 548 42.30 -10.13 -18.17
CA PHE A 548 41.52 -9.65 -19.31
C PHE A 548 40.41 -8.70 -18.86
N SER A 549 40.00 -7.82 -19.76
CA SER A 549 38.87 -6.90 -19.52
C SER A 549 37.54 -7.64 -19.67
N GLU A 550 36.63 -7.34 -18.76
CA GLU A 550 35.24 -7.78 -18.74
C GLU A 550 34.45 -7.38 -20.00
N THR A 551 34.90 -6.36 -20.73
CA THR A 551 34.32 -5.98 -22.04
C THR A 551 34.33 -7.13 -23.04
N THR A 552 35.29 -8.06 -22.92
CA THR A 552 35.37 -9.26 -23.76
C THR A 552 34.30 -10.31 -23.41
N VAL A 553 33.54 -10.14 -22.33
CA VAL A 553 32.45 -11.01 -21.88
C VAL A 553 31.11 -10.31 -22.14
N ARG A 554 30.33 -10.84 -23.07
CA ARG A 554 28.98 -10.31 -23.34
C ARG A 554 28.04 -10.56 -22.14
N PRO A 555 27.12 -9.64 -21.84
CA PRO A 555 26.04 -9.90 -20.89
C PRO A 555 25.19 -11.10 -21.34
N MET A 556 24.81 -11.96 -20.40
CA MET A 556 23.99 -13.14 -20.63
C MET A 556 22.94 -13.28 -19.51
N GLY A 557 21.78 -13.86 -19.85
CA GLY A 557 20.72 -14.10 -18.87
C GLY A 557 21.08 -15.14 -17.80
N ARG A 558 20.37 -15.10 -16.68
CA ARG A 558 20.54 -15.98 -15.50
C ARG A 558 20.64 -17.49 -15.77
N GLY A 559 19.85 -18.04 -16.69
CA GLY A 559 19.89 -19.47 -17.01
C GLY A 559 21.08 -19.92 -17.88
N ALA A 560 21.90 -19.00 -18.37
CA ALA A 560 23.01 -19.35 -19.27
C ALA A 560 24.20 -19.96 -18.51
N ARG A 561 24.96 -20.80 -19.23
CA ARG A 561 26.20 -21.43 -18.76
C ARG A 561 27.37 -20.44 -18.60
N GLY A 562 27.47 -19.46 -19.49
CA GLY A 562 28.62 -18.55 -19.55
C GLY A 562 29.60 -18.89 -20.67
N VAL A 563 30.79 -18.31 -20.62
CA VAL A 563 31.85 -18.44 -21.62
C VAL A 563 33.19 -18.77 -20.96
N ARG A 564 34.14 -19.33 -21.70
CA ARG A 564 35.47 -19.64 -21.15
C ARG A 564 36.21 -18.35 -20.75
N GLY A 565 36.64 -18.26 -19.49
CA GLY A 565 37.48 -17.19 -18.95
C GLY A 565 38.97 -17.52 -18.99
N ILE A 566 39.34 -18.76 -18.64
CA ILE A 566 40.71 -19.28 -18.71
C ILE A 566 40.71 -20.69 -19.31
N ARG A 567 41.78 -21.05 -20.03
CA ARG A 567 41.99 -22.41 -20.52
C ARG A 567 42.79 -23.21 -19.51
N LEU A 568 42.11 -24.12 -18.82
CA LEU A 568 42.73 -25.07 -17.90
C LEU A 568 43.44 -26.19 -18.65
N SER A 569 44.49 -26.75 -18.04
CA SER A 569 45.26 -27.87 -18.58
C SER A 569 45.17 -29.07 -17.64
N GLY A 570 44.86 -30.26 -18.16
CA GLY A 570 44.73 -31.47 -17.35
C GLY A 570 43.65 -31.35 -16.27
N GLU A 571 44.01 -31.66 -15.02
CA GLU A 571 43.13 -31.59 -13.84
C GLU A 571 43.23 -30.25 -13.07
N ASP A 572 43.82 -29.21 -13.69
CA ASP A 572 43.93 -27.89 -13.08
C ASP A 572 42.56 -27.22 -12.95
N TYR A 573 42.43 -26.29 -11.99
CA TYR A 573 41.21 -25.55 -11.72
C TYR A 573 41.50 -24.17 -11.16
N VAL A 574 40.52 -23.26 -11.27
CA VAL A 574 40.62 -21.90 -10.74
C VAL A 574 40.57 -21.93 -9.21
N ILE A 575 41.56 -21.31 -8.56
CA ILE A 575 41.64 -21.22 -7.09
C ILE A 575 41.18 -19.85 -6.56
N GLY A 576 41.13 -18.85 -7.41
CA GLY A 576 40.74 -17.51 -7.00
C GLY A 576 40.63 -16.56 -8.18
N VAL A 577 39.86 -15.51 -7.95
CA VAL A 577 39.60 -14.44 -8.90
C VAL A 577 39.69 -13.12 -8.15
N THR A 578 40.33 -12.13 -8.75
CA THR A 578 40.36 -10.77 -8.21
C THR A 578 40.09 -9.75 -9.29
N LEU A 579 39.48 -8.63 -8.90
CA LEU A 579 39.44 -7.43 -9.71
C LEU A 579 40.80 -6.73 -9.62
N VAL A 580 41.18 -6.05 -10.70
CA VAL A 580 42.33 -5.16 -10.70
C VAL A 580 41.89 -3.81 -10.19
N GLU A 581 42.37 -3.45 -9.01
CA GLU A 581 42.06 -2.20 -8.33
C GLU A 581 43.31 -1.31 -8.33
N GLU A 582 43.12 -0.01 -8.59
CA GLU A 582 44.21 0.95 -8.59
C GLU A 582 44.81 1.07 -7.17
N GLY A 583 46.15 1.13 -7.08
CA GLY A 583 46.87 1.20 -5.80
C GLY A 583 46.98 -0.12 -5.04
N LYS A 584 46.39 -1.22 -5.53
CA LYS A 584 46.52 -2.57 -4.93
C LYS A 584 47.47 -3.45 -5.74
N GLN A 585 47.91 -4.53 -5.11
CA GLN A 585 48.82 -5.54 -5.66
C GLN A 585 48.19 -6.93 -5.59
N LEU A 586 48.63 -7.84 -6.46
CA LEU A 586 48.21 -9.24 -6.39
C LEU A 586 49.04 -9.98 -5.34
N LEU A 587 48.42 -10.39 -4.24
CA LEU A 587 48.95 -11.37 -3.32
C LEU A 587 48.70 -12.77 -3.86
N THR A 588 49.74 -13.61 -3.84
CA THR A 588 49.65 -15.04 -4.15
C THR A 588 50.22 -15.84 -2.99
N ILE A 589 49.50 -16.86 -2.52
CA ILE A 589 49.93 -17.74 -1.43
C ILE A 589 49.77 -19.21 -1.84
N THR A 590 50.78 -20.02 -1.52
CA THR A 590 50.82 -21.44 -1.80
C THR A 590 50.36 -22.29 -0.62
N ASP A 591 49.98 -23.55 -0.89
CA ASP A 591 49.54 -24.51 0.11
C ASP A 591 50.62 -24.84 1.16
N ARG A 592 51.90 -24.57 0.86
CA ARG A 592 53.04 -24.70 1.79
C ARG A 592 53.51 -23.41 2.46
N GLY A 593 52.70 -22.34 2.40
CA GLY A 593 52.98 -21.11 3.14
C GLY A 593 54.01 -20.17 2.52
N PHE A 594 54.28 -20.32 1.21
CA PHE A 594 55.06 -19.32 0.46
C PHE A 594 54.13 -18.27 -0.13
N GLY A 595 54.53 -17.01 -0.06
CA GLY A 595 53.72 -15.92 -0.57
C GLY A 595 54.56 -14.76 -1.09
N LYS A 596 53.93 -13.96 -1.96
CA LYS A 596 54.51 -12.75 -2.53
C LYS A 596 53.42 -11.80 -3.00
N ARG A 597 53.75 -10.51 -3.02
CA ARG A 597 52.99 -9.49 -3.74
C ARG A 597 53.58 -9.29 -5.13
N THR A 598 52.75 -8.99 -6.11
CA THR A 598 53.17 -8.70 -7.49
C THR A 598 52.29 -7.59 -8.04
N GLU A 599 52.91 -6.62 -8.71
CA GLU A 599 52.20 -5.52 -9.36
C GLU A 599 51.25 -6.05 -10.45
N PHE A 600 50.06 -5.47 -10.54
CA PHE A 600 49.09 -5.90 -11.56
C PHE A 600 49.58 -5.68 -12.99
N ASP A 601 50.46 -4.69 -13.19
CA ASP A 601 51.06 -4.37 -14.49
C ASP A 601 52.02 -5.43 -15.02
N ASP A 602 52.58 -6.27 -14.15
CA ASP A 602 53.35 -7.43 -14.61
C ASP A 602 52.47 -8.41 -15.39
N PHE A 603 51.16 -8.43 -15.12
CA PHE A 603 50.18 -9.23 -15.85
C PHE A 603 49.63 -8.43 -17.03
N ARG A 604 50.16 -8.69 -18.23
CA ARG A 604 49.66 -8.06 -19.46
C ARG A 604 48.19 -8.38 -19.68
N VAL A 605 47.38 -7.35 -19.92
CA VAL A 605 45.98 -7.50 -20.36
C VAL A 605 45.93 -8.23 -21.71
N LEU A 606 45.28 -9.39 -21.74
CA LEU A 606 45.07 -10.14 -22.96
C LEU A 606 44.01 -9.47 -23.84
N LYS A 607 44.25 -9.45 -25.17
CA LYS A 607 43.27 -8.95 -26.14
C LYS A 607 41.96 -9.76 -26.15
N ASN A 608 42.02 -11.05 -25.80
CA ASN A 608 40.88 -11.94 -25.72
C ASN A 608 40.96 -12.79 -24.44
N ARG A 609 39.81 -13.11 -23.85
CA ARG A 609 39.68 -14.08 -22.75
C ARG A 609 39.98 -15.52 -23.21
N GLY A 610 40.15 -16.44 -22.26
CA GLY A 610 40.30 -17.88 -22.52
C GLY A 610 41.72 -18.31 -22.91
N GLY A 611 42.73 -17.48 -22.62
CA GLY A 611 44.15 -17.85 -22.74
C GLY A 611 44.58 -18.92 -21.73
N GLN A 612 45.76 -19.50 -21.93
CA GLN A 612 46.36 -20.46 -20.98
C GLN A 612 46.91 -19.80 -19.70
N GLY A 613 46.92 -18.46 -19.65
CA GLY A 613 47.55 -17.70 -18.58
C GLY A 613 49.08 -17.65 -18.69
N VAL A 614 49.68 -16.82 -17.86
CA VAL A 614 51.12 -16.72 -17.65
C VAL A 614 51.44 -17.16 -16.23
N THR A 615 52.68 -17.57 -15.98
CA THR A 615 53.12 -17.90 -14.61
C THR A 615 52.86 -16.72 -13.67
N ALA A 616 52.15 -16.98 -12.58
CA ALA A 616 51.84 -16.04 -11.51
C ALA A 616 52.68 -16.29 -10.27
N HIS A 617 53.04 -17.55 -10.02
CA HIS A 617 53.90 -17.98 -8.93
C HIS A 617 54.75 -19.16 -9.43
N ASN A 618 56.05 -19.16 -9.14
CA ASN A 618 56.93 -20.26 -9.54
C ASN A 618 56.81 -21.43 -8.55
N LEU A 619 56.04 -22.44 -8.96
CA LEU A 619 55.74 -23.60 -8.13
C LEU A 619 56.79 -24.70 -8.30
N ASN A 620 57.21 -25.29 -7.18
CA ASN A 620 58.08 -26.46 -7.11
C ASN A 620 57.73 -27.33 -5.89
N ASP A 621 58.42 -28.45 -5.73
CA ASP A 621 58.19 -29.37 -4.62
C ASP A 621 58.36 -28.73 -3.23
N LYS A 622 59.02 -27.58 -3.09
CA LYS A 622 59.15 -26.86 -1.81
C LYS A 622 58.00 -25.90 -1.57
N THR A 623 57.60 -25.14 -2.59
CA THR A 623 56.52 -24.15 -2.49
C THR A 623 55.14 -24.78 -2.51
N GLY A 624 55.01 -25.96 -3.12
CA GLY A 624 53.71 -26.61 -3.32
C GLY A 624 52.85 -25.89 -4.36
N ASN A 625 51.53 -26.08 -4.32
CA ASN A 625 50.59 -25.51 -5.30
C ASN A 625 50.07 -24.15 -4.85
N LEU A 626 49.50 -23.38 -5.78
CA LEU A 626 48.83 -22.14 -5.41
C LEU A 626 47.53 -22.43 -4.65
N ALA A 627 47.35 -21.82 -3.48
CA ALA A 627 46.21 -22.02 -2.59
C ALA A 627 45.20 -20.87 -2.67
N ALA A 628 45.68 -19.61 -2.73
CA ALA A 628 44.81 -18.45 -2.75
C ALA A 628 45.46 -17.25 -3.46
N ILE A 629 44.59 -16.33 -3.91
CA ILE A 629 44.97 -15.00 -4.38
C ILE A 629 44.05 -13.92 -3.79
N ALA A 630 44.57 -12.71 -3.63
CA ALA A 630 43.78 -11.55 -3.24
C ALA A 630 44.39 -10.27 -3.82
N ALA A 631 43.57 -9.27 -4.15
CA ALA A 631 44.04 -7.89 -4.30
C ALA A 631 44.26 -7.31 -2.91
N VAL A 632 45.46 -6.80 -2.62
CA VAL A 632 45.81 -6.26 -1.29
C VAL A 632 46.49 -4.91 -1.40
N SER A 633 46.23 -4.03 -0.44
CA SER A 633 46.97 -2.81 -0.17
C SER A 633 48.11 -3.06 0.83
N GLU A 634 48.97 -2.07 1.06
CA GLU A 634 50.03 -2.20 2.09
C GLU A 634 49.50 -2.12 3.52
N SER A 635 48.33 -1.49 3.72
CA SER A 635 47.68 -1.30 5.01
C SER A 635 46.79 -2.48 5.41
N ASP A 636 46.53 -3.42 4.49
CA ASP A 636 45.76 -4.63 4.76
C ASP A 636 46.51 -5.62 5.66
N ASP A 637 45.74 -6.43 6.38
CA ASP A 637 46.21 -7.67 6.97
C ASP A 637 45.66 -8.87 6.18
N ILE A 638 46.36 -10.00 6.24
CA ILE A 638 45.84 -11.27 5.74
C ILE A 638 45.69 -12.25 6.89
N MET A 639 44.63 -13.04 6.84
CA MET A 639 44.42 -14.19 7.71
C MET A 639 44.53 -15.46 6.88
N MET A 640 45.32 -16.42 7.36
CA MET A 640 45.50 -17.73 6.73
C MET A 640 45.09 -18.82 7.70
N ILE A 641 44.41 -19.83 7.16
CA ILE A 641 43.92 -20.99 7.91
C ILE A 641 44.50 -22.25 7.28
N THR A 642 45.01 -23.15 8.11
CA THR A 642 45.51 -24.47 7.70
C THR A 642 44.47 -25.57 7.93
N ASN A 643 44.64 -26.70 7.24
CA ASN A 643 43.76 -27.88 7.35
C ASN A 643 43.70 -28.48 8.77
N ASP A 644 44.71 -28.25 9.60
CA ASP A 644 44.77 -28.67 11.01
C ASP A 644 44.18 -27.63 11.99
N GLY A 645 43.62 -26.52 11.47
CA GLY A 645 42.95 -25.50 12.27
C GLY A 645 43.85 -24.37 12.77
N THR A 646 45.14 -24.33 12.39
CA THR A 646 46.02 -23.22 12.77
C THR A 646 45.65 -21.94 12.00
N ILE A 647 45.41 -20.85 12.73
CA ILE A 647 45.05 -19.56 12.16
C ILE A 647 46.16 -18.55 12.46
N ILE A 648 46.59 -17.79 11.44
CA ILE A 648 47.61 -16.75 11.57
C ILE A 648 47.19 -15.47 10.84
N ARG A 649 47.36 -14.32 11.51
CA ARG A 649 47.15 -12.98 10.94
C ARG A 649 48.49 -12.30 10.73
N ILE A 650 48.75 -11.80 9.52
CA ILE A 650 50.03 -11.20 9.14
C ILE A 650 49.78 -9.91 8.35
N PRO A 651 50.46 -8.80 8.68
CA PRO A 651 50.42 -7.58 7.88
C PRO A 651 50.97 -7.76 6.49
N VAL A 652 50.23 -7.29 5.49
CA VAL A 652 50.60 -7.41 4.07
C VAL A 652 51.89 -6.65 3.76
N ALA A 653 52.15 -5.53 4.44
CA ALA A 653 53.41 -4.79 4.35
C ALA A 653 54.66 -5.67 4.60
N GLY A 654 54.54 -6.71 5.45
CA GLY A 654 55.63 -7.65 5.74
C GLY A 654 55.93 -8.65 4.62
N ILE A 655 55.05 -8.76 3.62
CA ILE A 655 55.23 -9.65 2.47
C ILE A 655 55.91 -8.86 1.36
N PRO A 656 57.10 -9.24 0.88
CA PRO A 656 57.81 -8.51 -0.16
C PRO A 656 57.14 -8.60 -1.54
N ILE A 657 57.37 -7.57 -2.34
CA ILE A 657 56.97 -7.50 -3.75
C ILE A 657 58.03 -8.19 -4.60
N TYR A 658 57.59 -9.12 -5.45
CA TYR A 658 58.43 -9.84 -6.40
C TYR A 658 57.75 -9.92 -7.76
N SER A 659 58.55 -10.19 -8.79
CA SER A 659 58.05 -10.48 -10.13
C SER A 659 57.19 -11.74 -10.18
N ARG A 660 56.41 -11.87 -11.25
CA ARG A 660 55.58 -13.05 -11.53
C ARG A 660 56.32 -14.40 -11.45
N GLY A 661 57.56 -14.46 -11.90
CA GLY A 661 58.36 -15.69 -11.98
C GLY A 661 59.06 -16.09 -10.67
N ALA A 662 58.88 -15.35 -9.58
CA ALA A 662 59.48 -15.67 -8.29
C ALA A 662 58.66 -16.72 -7.50
N GLY A 663 59.32 -17.46 -6.61
CA GLY A 663 58.69 -18.41 -5.68
C GLY A 663 58.29 -17.82 -4.33
N GLY A 664 58.41 -16.50 -4.17
CA GLY A 664 58.06 -15.78 -2.94
C GLY A 664 58.93 -16.10 -1.72
N VAL A 665 58.46 -15.66 -0.56
CA VAL A 665 59.10 -15.91 0.74
C VAL A 665 58.16 -16.71 1.63
N ILE A 666 58.71 -17.29 2.69
CA ILE A 666 57.90 -17.99 3.70
C ILE A 666 57.09 -16.95 4.47
N VAL A 667 55.76 -17.01 4.29
CA VAL A 667 54.80 -16.20 5.04
C VAL A 667 54.33 -16.98 6.27
N MET A 668 54.17 -18.30 6.15
CA MET A 668 53.84 -19.20 7.27
C MET A 668 54.70 -20.45 7.25
N ARG A 669 55.27 -20.82 8.40
CA ARG A 669 55.90 -22.13 8.58
C ARG A 669 54.84 -23.13 9.03
N LEU A 670 54.71 -24.23 8.31
CA LEU A 670 53.71 -25.24 8.54
C LEU A 670 54.31 -26.46 9.26
N SER A 671 53.49 -27.10 10.10
CA SER A 671 53.79 -28.41 10.69
C SER A 671 53.77 -29.51 9.63
N GLU A 672 54.39 -30.66 9.92
CA GLU A 672 54.42 -31.78 8.98
C GLU A 672 53.01 -32.29 8.67
N GLY A 673 52.63 -32.27 7.38
CA GLY A 673 51.27 -32.63 6.93
C GLY A 673 50.24 -31.50 6.95
N ALA A 674 50.58 -30.33 7.49
CA ALA A 674 49.72 -29.14 7.45
C ALA A 674 49.83 -28.41 6.11
N SER A 675 48.70 -27.91 5.60
CA SER A 675 48.64 -27.10 4.39
C SER A 675 47.65 -25.96 4.53
N ILE A 676 47.92 -24.82 3.90
CA ILE A 676 46.99 -23.68 3.86
C ILE A 676 45.76 -24.07 3.04
N VAL A 677 44.57 -23.88 3.62
CA VAL A 677 43.27 -24.19 3.00
C VAL A 677 42.47 -22.95 2.66
N ASN A 678 42.68 -21.83 3.38
CA ASN A 678 41.94 -20.60 3.16
C ASN A 678 42.79 -19.36 3.44
N LEU A 679 42.45 -18.26 2.76
CA LEU A 679 43.01 -16.94 2.94
C LEU A 679 41.90 -15.89 2.88
N SER A 680 41.84 -15.04 3.88
CA SER A 680 40.95 -13.88 3.92
C SER A 680 41.77 -12.59 4.02
N ARG A 681 41.40 -11.59 3.21
CA ARG A 681 41.90 -10.22 3.35
C ARG A 681 41.12 -9.53 4.47
N ILE A 682 41.82 -8.86 5.37
CA ILE A 682 41.24 -8.03 6.42
C ILE A 682 41.63 -6.60 6.11
N GLU A 683 40.64 -5.78 5.80
CA GLU A 683 40.83 -4.35 5.56
C GLU A 683 41.13 -3.62 6.89
N PRO A 684 41.96 -2.56 6.85
CA PRO A 684 42.26 -1.77 8.03
C PRO A 684 41.01 -1.05 8.55
N GLN A 685 40.91 -0.97 9.88
CA GLN A 685 39.72 -0.48 10.58
C GLN A 685 39.35 0.98 10.22
N GLU A 686 40.34 1.80 9.82
CA GLU A 686 40.15 3.19 9.41
C GLU A 686 39.30 3.34 8.13
N GLU A 687 39.43 2.43 7.15
CA GLU A 687 38.60 2.45 5.93
C GLU A 687 37.16 1.99 6.19
N LEU A 688 36.96 1.10 7.17
CA LEU A 688 35.63 0.71 7.65
C LEU A 688 34.91 1.89 8.33
N ASP A 689 35.63 2.66 9.14
CA ASP A 689 35.11 3.85 9.81
C ASP A 689 34.78 4.97 8.79
N GLU A 690 35.59 5.13 7.74
CA GLU A 690 35.30 6.04 6.61
C GLU A 690 34.08 5.59 5.79
N ALA A 691 33.90 4.28 5.57
CA ALA A 691 32.72 3.75 4.87
C ALA A 691 31.43 3.90 5.70
N ILE A 692 31.51 3.75 7.03
CA ILE A 692 30.40 4.00 7.96
C ILE A 692 30.01 5.49 7.96
N THR A 693 31.00 6.38 7.99
CA THR A 693 30.76 7.84 8.04
C THR A 693 30.33 8.45 6.69
N ALA A 694 30.81 7.92 5.56
CA ALA A 694 30.40 8.39 4.24
C ALA A 694 28.91 8.11 3.95
N ASP A 695 28.39 6.96 4.40
CA ASP A 695 26.99 6.57 4.19
C ASP A 695 26.03 7.37 5.10
N GLU A 696 26.46 7.75 6.32
CA GLU A 696 25.70 8.63 7.23
C GLU A 696 25.49 10.05 6.67
N THR A 697 26.44 10.57 5.89
CA THR A 697 26.35 11.93 5.32
C THR A 697 25.43 12.06 4.10
N ALA A 698 25.03 10.94 3.47
CA ALA A 698 24.21 10.96 2.25
C ALA A 698 22.69 11.02 2.51
N GLU A 699 22.22 10.81 3.74
CA GLU A 699 20.78 10.68 4.06
C GLU A 699 20.08 11.98 4.54
N HIS A 700 20.71 13.16 4.44
CA HIS A 700 20.04 14.45 4.71
C HIS A 700 20.04 15.38 3.49
N PRO A 701 18.92 15.50 2.74
CA PRO A 701 18.70 16.66 1.89
C PRO A 701 18.29 17.86 2.76
N ASP A 702 19.04 18.94 2.62
CA ASP A 702 18.82 20.27 3.21
C ASP A 702 17.34 20.70 3.24
N LEU A 703 16.83 20.97 4.44
CA LEU A 703 15.77 21.93 4.69
C LEU A 703 16.24 22.85 5.82
N SER A 704 16.93 23.93 5.45
CA SER A 704 17.03 25.10 6.32
C SER A 704 16.93 26.38 5.48
N ASP A 705 15.73 26.93 5.41
CA ASP A 705 15.52 28.36 5.22
C ASP A 705 15.04 28.92 6.57
N GLY A 706 15.84 29.85 7.10
CA GLY A 706 15.47 30.96 8.00
C GLY A 706 14.65 30.69 9.26
N GLU A 707 15.30 30.78 10.42
CA GLU A 707 15.06 31.87 11.40
C GLU A 707 15.97 31.70 12.63
N GLU A 708 16.78 32.72 12.91
CA GLU A 708 17.51 32.85 14.18
C GLU A 708 16.54 33.01 15.35
N PRO A 709 16.89 32.50 16.54
CA PRO A 709 16.48 33.13 17.77
C PRO A 709 17.67 33.71 18.53
N ALA A 710 17.51 34.98 18.86
CA ALA A 710 18.41 35.80 19.65
C ALA A 710 18.58 35.28 21.08
N GLU A 711 19.81 35.49 21.56
CA GLU A 711 20.25 35.36 22.94
C GLU A 711 19.32 36.09 23.92
N THR A 712 18.94 35.41 25.01
CA THR A 712 18.80 36.07 26.32
C THR A 712 19.37 35.16 27.40
N ALA A 713 20.54 35.56 27.90
CA ALA A 713 21.13 35.03 29.11
C ALA A 713 20.56 35.79 30.30
N GLU A 714 20.07 35.08 31.31
CA GLU A 714 19.95 35.64 32.66
C GLU A 714 20.51 34.63 33.69
N LYS A 715 21.55 35.10 34.39
CA LYS A 715 22.27 34.43 35.46
C LYS A 715 21.49 34.54 36.77
N ALA A 716 21.51 33.49 37.59
CA ALA A 716 21.61 33.61 39.05
C ALA A 716 22.05 32.29 39.72
N GLU A 717 23.36 32.17 39.95
CA GLU A 717 23.97 31.47 41.10
C GLU A 717 24.19 32.54 42.20
N ALA A 718 24.23 32.32 43.51
CA ALA A 718 24.03 31.17 44.39
C ALA A 718 24.05 31.65 45.87
N ALA A 719 23.63 30.74 46.77
CA ALA A 719 24.13 30.49 48.14
C ALA A 719 23.58 31.34 49.33
N PRO A 720 23.70 30.87 50.61
CA PRO A 720 23.94 29.50 51.12
C PRO A 720 23.12 29.06 52.37
N ALA A 721 23.15 27.73 52.60
CA ALA A 721 23.35 26.97 53.85
C ALA A 721 22.43 27.04 55.09
N GLU A 722 22.43 25.87 55.77
CA GLU A 722 21.99 25.51 57.14
C GLU A 722 20.50 25.17 57.30
N ASP A 723 20.16 23.91 57.59
CA ASP A 723 20.09 23.46 58.99
C ASP A 723 19.90 21.93 59.15
N GLU A 724 20.28 21.47 60.34
CA GLU A 724 20.38 20.10 60.82
C GLU A 724 19.05 19.42 61.20
N ALA A 725 19.17 18.11 61.45
CA ALA A 725 18.42 17.29 62.41
C ALA A 725 17.04 16.70 62.03
N GLU A 726 17.09 15.39 61.76
CA GLU A 726 16.06 14.40 62.08
C GLU A 726 15.69 14.44 63.57
N GLU A 727 14.40 14.46 63.90
CA GLU A 727 13.80 13.49 64.85
C GLU A 727 12.26 13.62 64.94
N THR A 728 11.60 12.45 64.89
CA THR A 728 10.28 12.10 65.44
C THR A 728 9.01 12.65 64.76
N ALA A 729 8.16 11.77 64.21
CA ALA A 729 7.12 11.05 64.97
C ALA A 729 6.18 10.29 64.02
N ASP A 730 6.17 8.96 64.15
CA ASP A 730 5.05 8.08 63.78
C ASP A 730 3.84 8.38 64.68
N ALA A 731 2.64 8.45 64.08
CA ALA A 731 1.39 7.93 64.65
C ALA A 731 0.24 8.09 63.64
N ASP A 732 -0.05 7.03 62.88
CA ASP A 732 -1.39 6.78 62.34
C ASP A 732 -2.16 5.96 63.39
N GLU A 733 -3.17 6.59 64.01
CA GLU A 733 -4.28 5.92 64.68
C GLU A 733 -5.55 6.14 63.84
N ASN A 734 -6.09 5.03 63.35
CA ASN A 734 -7.50 4.62 63.32
C ASN A 734 -8.66 5.63 63.14
N GLU A 735 -9.61 5.10 62.34
CA GLU A 735 -11.07 5.21 62.43
C GLU A 735 -11.84 6.28 61.61
N GLU A 736 -12.68 5.72 60.72
CA GLU A 736 -14.05 6.11 60.34
C GLU A 736 -14.33 7.56 59.87
N ILE A 737 -14.70 7.74 58.60
CA ILE A 737 -16.06 7.62 58.00
C ILE A 737 -15.94 7.65 56.47
#